data_AF-A0A8H6DHF6-F1
#
_entry.id   AF-A0A8H6DHF6-F1
#
_cell.length_a   1.000
_cell.length_b   1.000
_cell.length_c   1.000
_cell.angle_alpha   90.00
_cell.angle_beta   90.00
_cell.angle_gamma   90.00
#
_symmetry.space_group_name_H-M   'P 1'
#
loop_
_entity.id
_entity.type
_entity.pdbx_description
1 polymer ?
#
loop_
_entity_poly.entity_id
_entity_poly.type
_entity_poly.pdbx_seq_one_letter_code
_entity_poly.pdbx_strand_id
1 'polypeptide(L)'
;MQKIRAVAEGHDISAEQDNLIPDSLIALLERPWFRRVWVLQEVAAAQHVLLVCGASQIDGYAFCLGLAPYMDTSEGLEYVSSVEYLIRGSIFRPKYTKTDSGLITLGIRSLGELMDMYHAHDATEPLDKVFALLGMSTDGLSASELRPNYSISWDALFCQLMTFLLGPKVSVKTSNSNRAAVISGQGTIIGKVTSVAPRSNRNRDFQVTLKFMKPYQSFWSSTAWNLHAGVKRAKEGDLLCLIEGASNPMLIRQEENCFSVIMISVPPTSRETKLLQTSTLHKLILVWNLEDSKKTTQDSQLRTWLDTATLEYVEPHPEKVVQNGHLLVVSAHALVGASQFVAAINLFRKAVKCYDYHLAADDRNKIECLAATAVAYGSLGQWPEAKGIWEFIIGACYSSSDFFTQATDFLDRLIPVIRQDENDYDGKKWQAVRDAPKAKRSQAPLPEDQFLHLIEYLDSEVMNILVDQQDPWPVPMEKTLIAAARNENGGEAVLKVFLDRLSDVEITEQGQDAQITEAVFRSAAANSKSYRTIIFSLLRHKGIEVCSEIHTDQMRLLLSVFMVDYYPFDWERELLYLAKLYSKADNTTLLRLLISATGPLGIPFLRRELYLFAWDEHKFRRLDELVQILPPALDDVIATLTHILLSNGAHAVKRVIEVAHRQRLDATNIDTVNEEVVNGCCKIIENRSPAELLQFLDSLHELGISFRCQGEIESPPTQSAILPATVSKDPRFLKILTEKNVVSPQMRPFTIFSERRSGYERHGAIQERYPPAGMPDWPLYSQVPVSTKAILVPVQVEQKPR
;
A
#
# COMPACT_ATOMS: atom_id res chain seq x y z
N MET A 1 2.06 48.99 27.97
CA MET A 1 1.86 49.91 26.83
C MET A 1 3.16 50.27 26.11
N GLN A 2 4.20 50.81 26.78
CA GLN A 2 5.47 51.15 26.10
C GLN A 2 6.15 49.95 25.41
N LYS A 3 6.22 48.78 26.07
CA LYS A 3 6.73 47.55 25.44
C LYS A 3 5.94 47.15 24.18
N ILE A 4 4.61 47.15 24.24
CA ILE A 4 3.73 46.88 23.08
C ILE A 4 4.03 47.86 21.94
N ARG A 5 4.22 49.15 22.26
CA ARG A 5 4.56 50.17 21.26
C ARG A 5 5.91 49.90 20.61
N ALA A 6 6.93 49.55 21.39
CA ALA A 6 8.26 49.23 20.85
C ALA A 6 8.21 48.03 19.90
N VAL A 7 7.44 46.97 20.23
CA VAL A 7 7.21 45.82 19.35
C VAL A 7 6.50 46.24 18.07
N ALA A 8 5.45 47.05 18.19
CA ALA A 8 4.67 47.51 17.04
C ALA A 8 5.51 48.35 16.06
N GLU A 9 6.50 49.08 16.56
CA GLU A 9 7.47 49.87 15.78
C GLU A 9 8.57 49.02 15.13
N GLY A 10 8.64 47.72 15.42
CA GLY A 10 9.63 46.80 14.86
C GLY A 10 11.00 46.84 15.54
N HIS A 11 11.08 47.34 16.77
CA HIS A 11 12.30 47.24 17.56
C HIS A 11 12.52 45.78 18.01
N ASP A 12 13.71 45.21 17.70
CA ASP A 12 14.13 43.89 18.18
C ASP A 12 14.17 43.89 19.72
N ILE A 13 13.36 43.02 20.34
CA ILE A 13 13.51 42.69 21.75
C ILE A 13 14.52 41.54 21.81
N SER A 14 15.47 41.58 22.75
CA SER A 14 16.49 40.53 22.86
C SER A 14 15.87 39.16 23.14
N ALA A 15 16.39 38.13 22.46
CA ALA A 15 15.93 36.74 22.53
C ALA A 15 15.91 36.11 23.95
N GLU A 16 16.57 36.73 24.93
CA GLU A 16 16.55 36.33 26.34
C GLU A 16 15.24 36.72 27.08
N GLN A 17 14.37 37.53 26.45
CA GLN A 17 13.10 38.02 27.01
C GLN A 17 11.84 37.58 26.23
N ASP A 18 11.98 36.68 25.26
CA ASP A 18 11.01 36.48 24.17
C ASP A 18 9.94 35.39 24.37
N ASN A 19 10.04 34.53 25.39
CA ASN A 19 9.10 33.40 25.50
C ASN A 19 8.04 33.53 26.59
N LEU A 20 8.06 34.59 27.40
CA LEU A 20 7.00 34.84 28.40
C LEU A 20 6.33 36.20 28.17
N ILE A 21 4.99 36.18 28.14
CA ILE A 21 4.19 37.40 28.25
C ILE A 21 4.53 38.05 29.60
N PRO A 22 4.98 39.32 29.62
CA PRO A 22 5.28 39.99 30.88
C PRO A 22 4.05 40.01 31.80
N ASP A 23 4.23 39.78 33.10
CA ASP A 23 3.11 39.80 34.08
C ASP A 23 2.28 41.08 34.00
N SER A 24 2.93 42.21 33.73
CA SER A 24 2.26 43.51 33.53
C SER A 24 1.35 43.56 32.30
N LEU A 25 1.67 42.80 31.26
CA LEU A 25 0.84 42.64 30.07
C LEU A 25 -0.31 41.66 30.36
N ILE A 26 -0.05 40.55 31.03
CA ILE A 26 -1.10 39.62 31.49
C ILE A 26 -2.13 40.38 32.34
N ALA A 27 -1.68 41.12 33.35
CA ALA A 27 -2.56 41.92 34.22
C ALA A 27 -3.34 43.02 33.46
N LEU A 28 -2.83 43.52 32.33
CA LEU A 28 -3.58 44.42 31.45
C LEU A 28 -4.69 43.67 30.72
N LEU A 29 -4.35 42.52 30.14
CA LEU A 29 -5.22 41.70 29.30
C LEU A 29 -6.31 40.96 30.11
N GLU A 30 -6.05 40.64 31.36
CA GLU A 30 -7.03 40.06 32.30
C GLU A 30 -8.06 41.06 32.82
N ARG A 31 -7.95 42.35 32.48
CA ARG A 31 -8.94 43.34 32.89
C ARG A 31 -10.33 42.98 32.33
N PRO A 32 -11.41 43.20 33.10
CA PRO A 32 -12.77 42.83 32.69
C PRO A 32 -13.23 43.42 31.35
N TRP A 33 -12.65 44.55 30.92
CA TRP A 33 -12.98 45.17 29.64
C TRP A 33 -12.85 44.19 28.46
N PHE A 34 -11.81 43.36 28.43
CA PHE A 34 -11.60 42.37 27.35
C PHE A 34 -12.57 41.20 27.38
N ARG A 35 -13.32 41.01 28.47
CA ARG A 35 -14.23 39.87 28.65
C ARG A 35 -15.70 40.24 28.55
N ARG A 36 -16.07 41.52 28.62
CA ARG A 36 -17.48 41.94 28.62
C ARG A 36 -18.10 41.80 27.23
N VAL A 37 -19.22 41.10 27.13
CA VAL A 37 -19.91 40.88 25.85
C VAL A 37 -20.35 42.20 25.18
N TRP A 38 -20.80 43.19 25.96
CA TRP A 38 -21.25 44.48 25.44
C TRP A 38 -20.13 45.33 24.81
N VAL A 39 -18.87 45.13 25.22
CA VAL A 39 -17.73 45.82 24.63
C VAL A 39 -17.56 45.45 23.14
N LEU A 40 -18.00 44.25 22.75
CA LEU A 40 -17.90 43.79 21.37
C LEU A 40 -18.63 44.72 20.40
N GLN A 41 -19.85 45.17 20.75
CA GLN A 41 -20.61 46.10 19.91
C GLN A 41 -19.95 47.48 19.85
N GLU A 42 -19.45 47.98 20.98
CA GLU A 42 -18.75 49.27 21.07
C GLU A 42 -17.53 49.29 20.15
N VAL A 43 -16.71 48.24 20.22
CA VAL A 43 -15.51 48.10 19.38
C VAL A 43 -15.90 47.81 17.93
N ALA A 44 -16.94 47.00 17.67
CA ALA A 44 -17.38 46.66 16.33
C ALA A 44 -17.92 47.86 15.54
N ALA A 45 -18.62 48.79 16.22
CA ALA A 45 -19.12 50.02 15.62
C ALA A 45 -18.03 51.08 15.41
N ALA A 46 -16.91 50.99 16.14
CA ALA A 46 -15.82 51.95 16.03
C ALA A 46 -15.00 51.78 14.74
N GLN A 47 -14.75 52.91 14.06
CA GLN A 47 -13.81 53.01 12.93
C GLN A 47 -12.39 53.41 13.39
N HIS A 48 -12.29 54.03 14.57
CA HIS A 48 -11.04 54.40 15.22
C HIS A 48 -11.09 53.96 16.68
N VAL A 49 -10.07 53.22 17.12
CA VAL A 49 -10.00 52.69 18.49
C VAL A 49 -8.74 53.23 19.15
N LEU A 50 -8.89 53.83 20.33
CA LEU A 50 -7.78 54.29 21.17
C LEU A 50 -7.87 53.54 22.51
N LEU A 51 -6.85 52.75 22.84
CA LEU A 51 -6.77 52.10 24.14
C LEU A 51 -6.14 53.05 25.16
N VAL A 52 -6.83 53.28 26.27
CA VAL A 52 -6.37 54.14 27.37
C VAL A 52 -6.31 53.34 28.67
N CYS A 53 -5.18 53.40 29.37
CA CYS A 53 -4.99 52.77 30.68
C CYS A 53 -4.20 53.72 31.58
N GLY A 54 -4.89 54.35 32.55
CA GLY A 54 -4.30 55.43 33.37
C GLY A 54 -3.87 56.61 32.49
N ALA A 55 -2.64 57.08 32.66
CA ALA A 55 -2.06 58.15 31.85
C ALA A 55 -1.49 57.68 30.48
N SER A 56 -1.53 56.38 30.19
CA SER A 56 -1.00 55.82 28.94
C SER A 56 -2.10 55.59 27.90
N GLN A 57 -1.82 55.93 26.65
CA GLN A 57 -2.69 55.65 25.51
C GLN A 57 -1.92 55.00 24.35
N ILE A 58 -2.59 54.19 23.54
CA ILE A 58 -2.02 53.59 22.33
C ILE A 58 -3.10 53.43 21.26
N ASP A 59 -2.74 53.69 20.00
CA ASP A 59 -3.62 53.40 18.86
C ASP A 59 -3.97 51.90 18.82
N GLY A 60 -5.21 51.59 18.46
CA GLY A 60 -5.71 50.21 18.46
C GLY A 60 -4.97 49.30 17.49
N TYR A 61 -4.60 49.79 16.31
CA TYR A 61 -3.86 48.99 15.34
C TYR A 61 -2.43 48.75 15.84
N ALA A 62 -1.77 49.78 16.37
CA ALA A 62 -0.46 49.64 17.01
C ALA A 62 -0.48 48.67 18.20
N PHE A 63 -1.54 48.69 19.01
CA PHE A 63 -1.74 47.71 20.08
C PHE A 63 -1.82 46.28 19.54
N CYS A 64 -2.60 46.04 18.47
CA CYS A 64 -2.73 44.71 17.87
C CYS A 64 -1.40 44.21 17.27
N LEU A 65 -0.65 45.09 16.59
CA LEU A 65 0.66 44.74 16.04
C LEU A 65 1.65 44.33 17.15
N GLY A 66 1.72 45.14 18.21
CA GLY A 66 2.62 44.86 19.33
C GLY A 66 2.23 43.64 20.17
N LEU A 67 0.97 43.22 20.09
CA LEU A 67 0.45 42.05 20.79
C LEU A 67 0.64 40.75 19.98
N ALA A 68 0.77 40.83 18.65
CA ALA A 68 0.78 39.68 17.75
C ALA A 68 1.75 38.54 18.14
N PRO A 69 2.99 38.79 18.60
CA PRO A 69 3.92 37.72 19.00
C PRO A 69 3.43 36.87 20.18
N TYR A 70 2.50 37.41 20.99
CA TYR A 70 2.04 36.79 22.24
C TYR A 70 0.70 36.04 22.10
N MET A 71 -0.03 36.24 21.01
CA MET A 71 -1.40 35.74 20.85
C MET A 71 -1.46 34.25 20.47
N ASP A 72 -0.47 33.76 19.72
CA ASP A 72 -0.46 32.38 19.24
C ASP A 72 0.05 31.41 20.33
N THR A 73 0.89 31.89 21.25
CA THR A 73 1.63 31.09 22.24
C THR A 73 0.95 30.96 23.62
N SER A 74 -0.09 31.75 23.91
CA SER A 74 -0.71 31.81 25.23
C SER A 74 -2.08 31.15 25.31
N GLU A 75 -2.20 30.16 26.19
CA GLU A 75 -3.49 29.62 26.63
C GLU A 75 -4.14 30.57 27.65
N GLY A 76 -5.44 30.85 27.51
CA GLY A 76 -6.18 31.71 28.46
C GLY A 76 -6.36 33.17 28.04
N LEU A 77 -5.97 33.54 26.81
CA LEU A 77 -6.20 34.87 26.20
C LEU A 77 -7.12 34.82 24.97
N GLU A 78 -7.99 33.81 24.89
CA GLU A 78 -8.92 33.59 23.78
C GLU A 78 -9.88 34.78 23.61
N TYR A 79 -10.40 35.34 24.71
CA TYR A 79 -11.24 36.54 24.70
C TYR A 79 -10.49 37.76 24.16
N VAL A 80 -9.20 37.91 24.45
CA VAL A 80 -8.37 38.99 23.90
C VAL A 80 -8.23 38.85 22.39
N SER A 81 -8.04 37.63 21.89
CA SER A 81 -7.92 37.34 20.44
C SER A 81 -9.16 37.80 19.69
N SER A 82 -10.32 37.59 20.29
CA SER A 82 -11.60 37.96 19.70
C SER A 82 -11.82 39.49 19.63
N VAL A 83 -11.36 40.24 20.64
CA VAL A 83 -11.42 41.71 20.67
C VAL A 83 -10.36 42.30 19.76
N GLU A 84 -9.16 41.72 19.74
CA GLU A 84 -8.06 42.07 18.82
C GLU A 84 -8.51 41.97 17.36
N TYR A 85 -9.27 40.93 17.01
CA TYR A 85 -9.87 40.78 15.67
C TYR A 85 -10.74 41.99 15.30
N LEU A 86 -11.55 42.49 16.24
CA LEU A 86 -12.40 43.66 16.04
C LEU A 86 -11.56 44.93 15.93
N ILE A 87 -10.60 45.15 16.83
CA ILE A 87 -9.76 46.35 16.82
C ILE A 87 -8.96 46.44 15.52
N ARG A 88 -8.31 45.34 15.10
CA ARG A 88 -7.51 45.28 13.87
C ARG A 88 -8.35 45.54 12.62
N GLY A 89 -9.64 45.15 12.64
CA GLY A 89 -10.57 45.38 11.55
C GLY A 89 -11.10 46.81 11.41
N SER A 90 -11.01 47.63 12.46
CA SER A 90 -11.70 48.93 12.56
C SER A 90 -11.43 49.87 11.38
N ILE A 91 -10.19 49.95 10.91
CA ILE A 91 -9.76 50.81 9.80
C ILE A 91 -10.39 50.46 8.43
N PHE A 92 -10.89 49.23 8.27
CA PHE A 92 -11.49 48.75 7.03
C PHE A 92 -13.02 48.75 7.07
N ARG A 93 -13.64 49.18 8.17
CA ARG A 93 -15.08 49.02 8.38
C ARG A 93 -15.92 50.06 7.65
N PRO A 94 -17.00 49.64 6.98
CA PRO A 94 -18.04 50.57 6.56
C PRO A 94 -18.79 51.11 7.79
N LYS A 95 -19.45 52.27 7.66
CA LYS A 95 -20.26 52.84 8.75
C LYS A 95 -21.41 51.93 9.17
N TYR A 96 -22.01 51.25 8.20
CA TYR A 96 -23.01 50.22 8.39
C TYR A 96 -23.16 49.42 7.10
N THR A 97 -23.82 48.28 7.19
CA THR A 97 -24.27 47.47 6.06
C THR A 97 -25.78 47.26 6.15
N LYS A 98 -26.41 46.89 5.03
CA LYS A 98 -27.83 46.54 4.99
C LYS A 98 -27.98 45.07 4.68
N THR A 99 -28.84 44.37 5.42
CA THR A 99 -29.28 43.02 5.07
C THR A 99 -30.12 43.04 3.80
N ASP A 100 -30.38 41.87 3.20
CA ASP A 100 -31.31 41.74 2.07
C ASP A 100 -32.73 42.23 2.42
N SER A 101 -33.10 42.16 3.71
CA SER A 101 -34.34 42.69 4.28
C SER A 101 -34.31 44.20 4.58
N GLY A 102 -33.20 44.89 4.29
CA GLY A 102 -33.02 46.33 4.49
C GLY A 102 -32.68 46.76 5.92
N LEU A 103 -32.47 45.82 6.85
CA LEU A 103 -32.09 46.11 8.24
C LEU A 103 -30.63 46.55 8.33
N ILE A 104 -30.35 47.47 9.24
CA ILE A 104 -29.00 48.01 9.45
C ILE A 104 -28.22 47.07 10.39
N THR A 105 -27.06 46.60 9.95
CA THR A 105 -26.14 45.76 10.75
C THR A 105 -24.70 46.26 10.63
N LEU A 106 -23.88 45.99 11.65
CA LEU A 106 -22.43 46.20 11.57
C LEU A 106 -21.74 45.22 10.61
N GLY A 107 -22.42 44.11 10.26
CA GLY A 107 -22.01 43.21 9.18
C GLY A 107 -20.63 42.61 9.38
N ILE A 108 -20.30 42.21 10.61
CA ILE A 108 -18.97 41.71 10.97
C ILE A 108 -18.75 40.30 10.40
N ARG A 109 -19.64 39.35 10.71
CA ARG A 109 -19.64 37.93 10.27
C ARG A 109 -21.05 37.32 10.41
N SER A 110 -21.24 36.07 9.98
CA SER A 110 -22.48 35.33 10.30
C SER A 110 -22.62 35.12 11.81
N LEU A 111 -23.86 34.94 12.30
CA LEU A 111 -24.12 34.73 13.72
C LEU A 111 -23.40 33.48 14.24
N GLY A 112 -23.31 32.41 13.45
CA GLY A 112 -22.59 31.19 13.84
C GLY A 112 -21.09 31.42 14.08
N GLU A 113 -20.43 32.16 13.19
CA GLU A 113 -19.02 32.54 13.39
C GLU A 113 -18.84 33.44 14.62
N LEU A 114 -19.75 34.41 14.82
CA LEU A 114 -19.71 35.27 16.01
C LEU A 114 -19.90 34.45 17.30
N MET A 115 -20.80 33.47 17.31
CA MET A 115 -20.96 32.57 18.44
C MET A 115 -19.66 31.83 18.74
N ASP A 116 -18.99 31.26 17.73
CA ASP A 116 -17.70 30.57 17.91
C ASP A 116 -16.61 31.48 18.49
N MET A 117 -16.57 32.75 18.07
CA MET A 117 -15.57 33.73 18.52
C MET A 117 -15.85 34.29 19.93
N TYR A 118 -17.12 34.48 20.28
CA TYR A 118 -17.49 35.38 21.38
C TYR A 118 -18.29 34.74 22.52
N HIS A 119 -18.77 33.50 22.40
CA HIS A 119 -19.60 32.86 23.44
C HIS A 119 -18.97 32.79 24.84
N ALA A 120 -17.63 32.82 24.93
CA ALA A 120 -16.91 32.81 26.20
C ALA A 120 -16.86 34.17 26.93
N HIS A 121 -17.42 35.24 26.35
CA HIS A 121 -17.48 36.55 27.01
C HIS A 121 -18.43 36.52 28.21
N ASP A 122 -18.06 37.29 29.23
CA ASP A 122 -18.83 37.52 30.43
C ASP A 122 -20.05 38.37 30.11
N ALA A 123 -21.19 37.87 30.57
CA ALA A 123 -22.49 38.52 30.48
C ALA A 123 -23.19 38.38 31.82
N THR A 124 -23.73 39.49 32.34
CA THR A 124 -24.54 39.48 33.58
C THR A 124 -25.86 38.76 33.32
N GLU A 125 -26.50 39.05 32.19
CA GLU A 125 -27.68 38.35 31.71
C GLU A 125 -27.24 37.25 30.72
N PRO A 126 -27.47 35.96 31.00
CA PRO A 126 -27.10 34.87 30.10
C PRO A 126 -27.57 35.04 28.64
N LEU A 127 -28.76 35.59 28.41
CA LEU A 127 -29.31 35.77 27.06
C LEU A 127 -28.48 36.75 26.21
N ASP A 128 -27.74 37.66 26.83
CA ASP A 128 -26.86 38.60 26.12
C ASP A 128 -25.73 37.91 25.36
N LYS A 129 -25.39 36.66 25.69
CA LYS A 129 -24.43 35.87 24.91
C LYS A 129 -24.85 35.69 23.45
N VAL A 130 -26.16 35.76 23.16
CA VAL A 130 -26.70 35.72 21.80
C VAL A 130 -27.14 37.12 21.36
N PHE A 131 -27.92 37.83 22.17
CA PHE A 131 -28.50 39.11 21.77
C PHE A 131 -27.48 40.21 21.51
N ALA A 132 -26.34 40.21 22.21
CA ALA A 132 -25.26 41.16 21.94
C ALA A 132 -24.60 40.94 20.57
N LEU A 133 -24.75 39.76 19.95
CA LEU A 133 -24.10 39.45 18.67
C LEU A 133 -25.00 39.72 17.46
N LEU A 134 -26.33 39.81 17.65
CA LEU A 134 -27.28 39.96 16.54
C LEU A 134 -27.03 41.22 15.71
N GLY A 135 -26.82 42.37 16.35
CA GLY A 135 -26.53 43.63 15.64
C GLY A 135 -25.18 43.65 14.92
N MET A 136 -24.29 42.71 15.25
CA MET A 136 -22.99 42.51 14.59
C MET A 136 -23.07 41.50 13.45
N SER A 137 -24.10 40.64 13.46
CA SER A 137 -24.25 39.54 12.52
C SER A 137 -24.77 39.98 11.15
N THR A 138 -24.35 39.29 10.09
CA THR A 138 -24.84 39.54 8.72
C THR A 138 -26.23 38.96 8.47
N ASP A 139 -26.66 37.99 9.26
CA ASP A 139 -27.84 37.14 9.04
C ASP A 139 -28.82 37.12 10.24
N GLY A 140 -28.35 37.33 11.48
CA GLY A 140 -29.14 37.16 12.69
C GLY A 140 -30.31 38.14 12.85
N LEU A 141 -30.20 39.39 12.37
CA LEU A 141 -31.32 40.36 12.47
C LEU A 141 -32.52 40.00 11.58
N SER A 142 -32.29 39.19 10.53
CA SER A 142 -33.37 38.71 9.65
C SER A 142 -34.15 37.54 10.28
N ALA A 143 -33.62 36.91 11.33
CA ALA A 143 -34.26 35.81 12.03
C ALA A 143 -35.32 36.34 13.01
N SER A 144 -36.59 36.27 12.63
CA SER A 144 -37.70 36.75 13.46
C SER A 144 -37.79 36.06 14.84
N GLU A 145 -37.35 34.81 14.92
CA GLU A 145 -37.36 33.99 16.13
C GLU A 145 -36.29 34.41 17.14
N LEU A 146 -35.20 35.04 16.68
CA LEU A 146 -34.07 35.47 17.53
C LEU A 146 -34.20 36.93 17.98
N ARG A 147 -35.38 37.54 17.87
CA ARG A 147 -35.57 38.92 18.33
C ARG A 147 -35.34 39.02 19.84
N PRO A 148 -34.65 40.08 20.33
CA PRO A 148 -34.43 40.27 21.76
C PRO A 148 -35.73 40.20 22.55
N ASN A 149 -35.84 39.17 23.40
CA ASN A 149 -36.95 38.94 24.29
C ASN A 149 -36.41 38.37 25.60
N TYR A 150 -36.26 39.22 26.61
CA TYR A 150 -35.71 38.83 27.92
C TYR A 150 -36.71 38.10 28.82
N SER A 151 -37.92 37.80 28.33
CA SER A 151 -38.92 37.02 29.07
C SER A 151 -38.81 35.50 28.81
N ILE A 152 -37.97 35.05 27.88
CA ILE A 152 -37.77 33.63 27.58
C ILE A 152 -36.65 33.03 28.43
N SER A 153 -36.67 31.71 28.60
CA SER A 153 -35.56 30.99 29.21
C SER A 153 -34.37 30.86 28.26
N TRP A 154 -33.18 30.61 28.84
CA TRP A 154 -31.99 30.28 28.06
C TRP A 154 -32.21 29.08 27.14
N ASP A 155 -32.79 27.99 27.63
CA ASP A 155 -33.05 26.80 26.81
C ASP A 155 -33.94 27.09 25.60
N ALA A 156 -34.97 27.93 25.76
CA ALA A 156 -35.83 28.32 24.65
C ALA A 156 -35.06 29.13 23.60
N LEU A 157 -34.29 30.13 24.02
CA LEU A 157 -33.45 30.93 23.12
C LEU A 157 -32.40 30.06 22.43
N PHE A 158 -31.78 29.14 23.17
CA PHE A 158 -30.70 28.32 22.64
C PHE A 158 -31.23 27.29 21.63
N CYS A 159 -32.41 26.71 21.86
CA CYS A 159 -33.09 25.88 20.86
C CYS A 159 -33.44 26.68 19.59
N GLN A 160 -33.93 27.91 19.72
CA GLN A 160 -34.18 28.80 18.57
C GLN A 160 -32.88 29.09 17.80
N LEU A 161 -31.79 29.38 18.52
CA LEU A 161 -30.47 29.59 17.91
C LEU A 161 -30.00 28.35 17.15
N MET A 162 -30.11 27.16 17.75
CA MET A 162 -29.69 25.92 17.09
C MET A 162 -30.52 25.63 15.83
N THR A 163 -31.83 25.88 15.88
CA THR A 163 -32.72 25.74 14.72
C THR A 163 -32.34 26.72 13.61
N PHE A 164 -32.00 27.96 13.97
CA PHE A 164 -31.52 28.95 13.03
C PHE A 164 -30.18 28.56 12.37
N LEU A 165 -29.21 28.08 13.16
CA LEU A 165 -27.87 27.75 12.67
C LEU A 165 -27.82 26.46 11.84
N LEU A 166 -28.51 25.42 12.30
CA LEU A 166 -28.42 24.06 11.73
C LEU A 166 -29.65 23.65 10.91
N GLY A 167 -30.69 24.48 10.89
CA GLY A 167 -31.96 24.19 10.23
C GLY A 167 -32.90 23.32 11.07
N PRO A 168 -34.13 23.10 10.58
CA PRO A 168 -35.19 22.43 11.34
C PRO A 168 -35.08 20.89 11.39
N LYS A 169 -34.11 20.30 10.67
CA LYS A 169 -33.96 18.84 10.57
C LYS A 169 -33.19 18.21 11.74
N VAL A 170 -32.58 19.03 12.61
CA VAL A 170 -31.86 18.53 13.79
C VAL A 170 -32.77 18.44 15.01
N SER A 171 -32.53 17.44 15.85
CA SER A 171 -33.08 17.39 17.20
C SER A 171 -32.05 17.94 18.19
N VAL A 172 -32.49 18.80 19.10
CA VAL A 172 -31.61 19.51 20.04
C VAL A 172 -32.14 19.37 21.45
N LYS A 173 -31.24 19.05 22.38
CA LYS A 173 -31.48 19.14 23.82
C LYS A 173 -30.52 20.13 24.43
N THR A 174 -31.04 21.01 25.26
CA THR A 174 -30.29 22.08 25.92
C THR A 174 -30.33 21.91 27.43
N SER A 175 -29.34 22.48 28.12
CA SER A 175 -29.26 22.49 29.58
C SER A 175 -29.14 23.92 30.10
N ASN A 176 -30.17 24.39 30.83
CA ASN A 176 -30.20 25.72 31.44
C ASN A 176 -29.00 25.98 32.35
N SER A 177 -28.57 24.98 33.14
CA SER A 177 -27.52 25.18 34.15
C SER A 177 -26.11 25.19 33.57
N ASN A 178 -25.90 24.51 32.44
CA ASN A 178 -24.55 24.19 31.94
C ASN A 178 -24.26 24.76 30.54
N ARG A 179 -25.20 25.52 29.94
CA ARG A 179 -25.05 26.17 28.62
C ARG A 179 -24.44 25.25 27.54
N ALA A 180 -24.93 24.02 27.52
CA ALA A 180 -24.51 22.98 26.60
C ALA A 180 -25.71 22.47 25.79
N ALA A 181 -25.43 22.00 24.58
CA ALA A 181 -26.40 21.37 23.71
C ALA A 181 -25.91 19.98 23.27
N VAL A 182 -26.83 19.02 23.23
CA VAL A 182 -26.67 17.75 22.53
C VAL A 182 -27.56 17.76 21.29
N ILE A 183 -26.92 17.56 20.14
CA ILE A 183 -27.52 17.73 18.83
C ILE A 183 -27.49 16.37 18.14
N SER A 184 -28.62 15.91 17.61
CA SER A 184 -28.70 14.74 16.75
C SER A 184 -29.25 15.13 15.38
N GLY A 185 -28.58 14.67 14.33
CA GLY A 185 -28.99 14.94 12.95
C GLY A 185 -28.31 14.00 11.98
N GLN A 186 -28.80 14.01 10.74
CA GLN A 186 -28.12 13.37 9.62
C GLN A 186 -27.11 14.35 9.03
N GLY A 187 -25.94 13.87 8.65
CA GLY A 187 -24.92 14.70 8.01
C GLY A 187 -23.81 13.90 7.37
N THR A 188 -22.96 14.59 6.63
CA THR A 188 -21.84 13.95 5.92
C THR A 188 -20.51 14.57 6.32
N ILE A 189 -19.48 13.72 6.45
CA ILE A 189 -18.11 14.19 6.63
C ILE A 189 -17.54 14.55 5.25
N ILE A 190 -17.17 15.82 5.09
CA ILE A 190 -16.70 16.40 3.84
C ILE A 190 -15.18 16.30 3.74
N GLY A 191 -14.49 16.51 4.85
CA GLY A 191 -13.03 16.56 4.89
C GLY A 191 -12.47 16.54 6.30
N LYS A 192 -11.15 16.68 6.38
CA LYS A 192 -10.38 16.66 7.63
C LYS A 192 -9.28 17.72 7.60
N VAL A 193 -9.03 18.36 8.74
CA VAL A 193 -7.90 19.27 8.94
C VAL A 193 -6.61 18.46 9.03
N THR A 194 -5.66 18.75 8.14
CA THR A 194 -4.32 18.16 8.11
C THR A 194 -3.24 19.07 8.67
N SER A 195 -3.45 20.39 8.63
CA SER A 195 -2.55 21.33 9.30
C SER A 195 -3.26 22.63 9.64
N VAL A 196 -2.75 23.32 10.66
CA VAL A 196 -3.19 24.65 11.08
C VAL A 196 -1.97 25.56 11.05
N ALA A 197 -2.00 26.59 10.20
CA ALA A 197 -0.92 27.55 10.11
C ALA A 197 -1.02 28.59 11.23
N PRO A 198 0.12 29.13 11.71
CA PRO A 198 0.11 30.26 12.65
C PRO A 198 -0.56 31.47 12.01
N ARG A 199 -1.09 32.38 12.84
CA ARG A 199 -1.86 33.51 12.33
C ARG A 199 -0.90 34.51 11.69
N SER A 200 -1.12 34.86 10.42
CA SER A 200 -0.29 35.86 9.76
C SER A 200 -0.62 37.27 10.26
N ASN A 201 0.37 38.17 10.30
CA ASN A 201 0.12 39.58 10.63
C ASN A 201 -0.79 40.32 9.62
N ARG A 202 -0.95 39.76 8.41
CA ARG A 202 -1.73 40.38 7.32
C ARG A 202 -3.19 39.91 7.28
N ASN A 203 -3.48 38.72 7.81
CA ASN A 203 -4.82 38.15 7.83
C ASN A 203 -5.36 38.13 9.26
N ARG A 204 -6.62 38.54 9.42
CA ARG A 204 -7.31 38.46 10.71
C ARG A 204 -7.71 37.02 11.05
N ASP A 205 -7.88 36.20 10.02
CA ASP A 205 -8.19 34.78 10.10
C ASP A 205 -6.93 33.93 10.05
N PHE A 206 -7.03 32.71 10.57
CA PHE A 206 -5.96 31.73 10.47
C PHE A 206 -6.24 30.75 9.33
N GLN A 207 -5.19 30.22 8.74
CA GLN A 207 -5.31 29.31 7.61
C GLN A 207 -5.26 27.86 8.10
N VAL A 208 -6.16 27.03 7.60
CA VAL A 208 -6.14 25.57 7.76
C VAL A 208 -5.97 24.89 6.41
N THR A 209 -5.31 23.75 6.41
CA THR A 209 -5.27 22.85 5.26
C THR A 209 -6.25 21.72 5.47
N LEU A 210 -7.13 21.51 4.49
CA LEU A 210 -8.16 20.48 4.49
C LEU A 210 -7.84 19.40 3.47
N LYS A 211 -8.02 18.14 3.87
CA LYS A 211 -8.10 17.00 2.95
C LYS A 211 -9.57 16.63 2.76
N PHE A 212 -10.09 16.82 1.55
CA PHE A 212 -11.46 16.45 1.19
C PHE A 212 -11.57 14.94 0.92
N MET A 213 -12.68 14.35 1.33
CA MET A 213 -13.00 12.95 1.06
C MET A 213 -13.55 12.81 -0.36
N LYS A 214 -13.53 11.61 -0.96
CA LYS A 214 -14.23 11.38 -2.23
C LYS A 214 -15.75 11.37 -1.98
N PRO A 215 -16.59 11.94 -2.88
CA PRO A 215 -16.26 12.62 -4.13
C PRO A 215 -15.95 14.12 -3.98
N TYR A 216 -15.90 14.66 -2.76
CA TYR A 216 -15.79 16.10 -2.47
C TYR A 216 -14.51 16.78 -2.96
N GLN A 217 -13.47 16.02 -3.30
CA GLN A 217 -12.21 16.55 -3.80
C GLN A 217 -12.37 17.41 -5.06
N SER A 218 -13.36 17.12 -5.91
CA SER A 218 -13.61 17.89 -7.13
C SER A 218 -14.38 19.19 -6.91
N PHE A 219 -14.98 19.39 -5.73
CA PHE A 219 -15.84 20.54 -5.43
C PHE A 219 -15.04 21.77 -4.98
N TRP A 220 -13.81 21.60 -4.50
CA TRP A 220 -12.98 22.72 -4.07
C TRP A 220 -11.61 22.68 -4.72
N SER A 221 -11.27 23.76 -5.41
CA SER A 221 -9.97 23.95 -6.05
C SER A 221 -8.85 24.25 -5.04
N SER A 222 -9.19 24.77 -3.86
CA SER A 222 -8.24 25.07 -2.79
C SER A 222 -8.51 24.23 -1.55
N THR A 223 -7.47 23.58 -1.05
CA THR A 223 -7.44 22.90 0.25
C THR A 223 -7.11 23.87 1.40
N ALA A 224 -6.62 25.07 1.10
CA ALA A 224 -6.30 26.09 2.10
C ALA A 224 -7.52 26.99 2.35
N TRP A 225 -8.08 26.91 3.56
CA TRP A 225 -9.26 27.69 3.98
C TRP A 225 -8.88 28.66 5.11
N ASN A 226 -9.48 29.84 5.12
CA ASN A 226 -9.30 30.81 6.19
C ASN A 226 -10.47 30.69 7.17
N LEU A 227 -10.18 30.38 8.43
CA LEU A 227 -11.16 30.24 9.50
C LEU A 227 -11.03 31.37 10.52
N HIS A 228 -12.15 31.80 11.08
CA HIS A 228 -12.18 32.75 12.18
C HIS A 228 -11.56 32.15 13.45
N ALA A 229 -10.90 32.98 14.25
CA ALA A 229 -10.35 32.60 15.54
C ALA A 229 -11.46 32.38 16.58
N GLY A 230 -12.03 31.17 16.61
CA GLY A 230 -12.95 30.73 17.64
C GLY A 230 -12.28 30.51 19.00
N VAL A 231 -13.08 30.49 20.07
CA VAL A 231 -12.60 30.16 21.44
C VAL A 231 -11.96 28.77 21.46
N LYS A 232 -12.60 27.79 20.83
CA LYS A 232 -12.03 26.45 20.63
C LYS A 232 -11.15 26.45 19.38
N ARG A 233 -9.85 26.18 19.57
CA ARG A 233 -8.89 26.13 18.46
C ARG A 233 -9.04 24.85 17.62
N ALA A 234 -9.08 25.03 16.30
CA ALA A 234 -8.95 23.95 15.34
C ALA A 234 -7.59 23.27 15.50
N LYS A 235 -7.53 21.95 15.26
CA LYS A 235 -6.32 21.14 15.34
C LYS A 235 -6.29 20.14 14.17
N GLU A 236 -5.09 19.67 13.86
CA GLU A 236 -4.93 18.49 13.02
C GLU A 236 -5.75 17.33 13.62
N GLY A 237 -6.53 16.66 12.78
CA GLY A 237 -7.47 15.65 13.27
C GLY A 237 -8.94 16.04 13.12
N ASP A 238 -9.25 17.33 13.23
CA ASP A 238 -10.63 17.82 13.25
C ASP A 238 -11.33 17.55 11.92
N LEU A 239 -12.61 17.18 11.98
CA LEU A 239 -13.41 16.78 10.84
C LEU A 239 -14.34 17.92 10.42
N LEU A 240 -14.38 18.19 9.12
CA LEU A 240 -15.33 19.11 8.51
C LEU A 240 -16.57 18.32 8.12
N CYS A 241 -17.72 18.63 8.72
CA CYS A 241 -19.00 17.97 8.44
C CYS A 241 -20.08 18.96 8.03
N LEU A 242 -21.04 18.52 7.22
CA LEU A 242 -22.24 19.29 6.93
C LEU A 242 -23.46 18.51 7.39
N ILE A 243 -24.25 19.14 8.27
CA ILE A 243 -25.53 18.62 8.72
C ILE A 243 -26.59 18.90 7.66
N GLU A 244 -27.50 17.95 7.46
CA GLU A 244 -28.58 18.05 6.50
C GLU A 244 -29.49 19.25 6.84
N GLY A 245 -29.58 20.22 5.91
CA GLY A 245 -30.38 21.43 6.08
C GLY A 245 -29.61 22.61 6.70
N ALA A 246 -28.38 22.41 7.18
CA ALA A 246 -27.52 23.50 7.61
C ALA A 246 -26.98 24.29 6.40
N SER A 247 -26.81 25.60 6.56
CA SER A 247 -26.32 26.47 5.47
C SER A 247 -24.80 26.41 5.32
N ASN A 248 -24.08 26.20 6.42
CA ASN A 248 -22.63 26.14 6.47
C ASN A 248 -22.16 24.80 7.07
N PRO A 249 -21.02 24.25 6.61
CA PRO A 249 -20.31 23.21 7.30
C PRO A 249 -19.92 23.58 8.74
N MET A 250 -19.53 22.58 9.50
CA MET A 250 -19.12 22.68 10.90
C MET A 250 -17.78 21.96 11.08
N LEU A 251 -17.00 22.39 12.07
CA LEU A 251 -15.79 21.68 12.47
C LEU A 251 -16.05 20.93 13.78
N ILE A 252 -15.85 19.62 13.75
CA ILE A 252 -16.10 18.71 14.88
C ILE A 252 -14.84 17.92 15.23
N ARG A 253 -14.70 17.54 16.50
CA ARG A 253 -13.59 16.72 17.00
C ARG A 253 -14.13 15.47 17.64
N GLN A 254 -13.55 14.33 17.31
CA GLN A 254 -13.86 13.07 17.98
C GLN A 254 -13.32 13.09 19.41
N GLU A 255 -14.21 12.93 20.39
CA GLU A 255 -13.87 12.66 21.78
C GLU A 255 -14.18 11.20 22.14
N GLU A 256 -14.19 10.83 23.43
CA GLU A 256 -14.26 9.43 23.84
C GLU A 256 -15.45 8.67 23.25
N ASN A 257 -16.65 9.24 23.33
CA ASN A 257 -17.90 8.57 22.95
C ASN A 257 -18.71 9.30 21.85
N CYS A 258 -18.46 10.60 21.65
CA CYS A 258 -19.21 11.44 20.72
C CYS A 258 -18.31 12.49 20.06
N PHE A 259 -18.90 13.37 19.26
CA PHE A 259 -18.17 14.47 18.63
C PHE A 259 -18.45 15.79 19.32
N SER A 260 -17.40 16.52 19.68
CA SER A 260 -17.51 17.89 20.16
C SER A 260 -17.51 18.88 19.00
N VAL A 261 -18.40 19.86 19.06
CA VAL A 261 -18.39 21.01 18.16
C VAL A 261 -17.25 21.94 18.55
N ILE A 262 -16.33 22.15 17.60
CA ILE A 262 -15.22 23.10 17.68
C ILE A 262 -15.64 24.43 17.05
N MET A 263 -16.27 24.38 15.87
CA MET A 263 -16.87 25.54 15.21
C MET A 263 -18.24 25.16 14.67
N ILE A 264 -19.27 25.91 15.06
CA ILE A 264 -20.66 25.66 14.63
C ILE A 264 -20.91 26.09 13.19
N SER A 265 -20.11 27.01 12.64
CA SER A 265 -20.30 27.54 11.29
C SER A 265 -18.97 27.86 10.64
N VAL A 266 -18.66 27.15 9.56
CA VAL A 266 -17.47 27.31 8.72
C VAL A 266 -17.94 27.64 7.30
N PRO A 267 -18.13 28.94 6.96
CA PRO A 267 -18.60 29.31 5.63
C PRO A 267 -17.58 28.89 4.55
N PRO A 268 -18.02 28.23 3.47
CA PRO A 268 -17.13 27.85 2.39
C PRO A 268 -16.64 29.09 1.63
N THR A 269 -15.42 29.02 1.09
CA THR A 269 -14.82 30.10 0.27
C THR A 269 -15.48 30.26 -1.10
N SER A 270 -16.29 29.28 -1.55
CA SER A 270 -17.07 29.29 -2.80
C SER A 270 -18.54 28.91 -2.57
N ARG A 271 -19.45 29.45 -3.40
CA ARG A 271 -20.93 29.31 -3.29
C ARG A 271 -21.48 27.89 -3.63
N GLU A 272 -20.65 26.87 -3.69
CA GLU A 272 -21.01 25.55 -4.25
C GLU A 272 -21.69 24.59 -3.25
N THR A 273 -22.11 25.09 -2.08
CA THR A 273 -22.77 24.32 -1.01
C THR A 273 -24.04 23.57 -1.44
N LYS A 274 -24.73 24.02 -2.50
CA LYS A 274 -25.97 23.39 -2.97
C LYS A 274 -25.78 21.97 -3.55
N LEU A 275 -24.57 21.58 -3.96
CA LEU A 275 -24.32 20.30 -4.63
C LEU A 275 -23.93 19.15 -3.67
N LEU A 276 -23.81 19.42 -2.36
CA LEU A 276 -23.36 18.43 -1.35
C LEU A 276 -24.42 17.41 -0.92
N GLN A 277 -25.65 17.51 -1.45
CA GLN A 277 -26.81 16.69 -1.03
C GLN A 277 -26.81 15.25 -1.57
N THR A 278 -25.86 14.84 -2.42
CA THR A 278 -25.88 13.53 -3.10
C THR A 278 -25.10 12.42 -2.37
N SER A 279 -24.85 12.55 -1.07
CA SER A 279 -23.93 11.69 -0.33
C SER A 279 -24.59 10.76 0.69
N THR A 280 -23.85 9.75 1.14
CA THR A 280 -24.24 8.89 2.26
C THR A 280 -24.33 9.71 3.54
N LEU A 281 -25.55 9.87 4.05
CA LEU A 281 -25.80 10.53 5.32
C LEU A 281 -25.47 9.57 6.47
N HIS A 282 -24.75 10.09 7.46
CA HIS A 282 -24.48 9.42 8.72
C HIS A 282 -25.28 10.09 9.83
N LYS A 283 -25.81 9.28 10.75
CA LYS A 283 -26.33 9.80 12.01
C LYS A 283 -25.17 10.35 12.82
N LEU A 284 -25.26 11.61 13.22
CA LEU A 284 -24.28 12.29 14.06
C LEU A 284 -24.92 12.68 15.39
N ILE A 285 -24.18 12.47 16.47
CA ILE A 285 -24.51 12.96 17.81
C ILE A 285 -23.38 13.89 18.23
N LEU A 286 -23.68 15.18 18.30
CA LEU A 286 -22.73 16.25 18.55
C LEU A 286 -23.00 16.89 19.91
N VAL A 287 -21.93 17.28 20.59
CA VAL A 287 -21.97 18.03 21.84
C VAL A 287 -21.39 19.41 21.59
N TRP A 288 -22.17 20.45 21.89
CA TRP A 288 -21.69 21.82 21.90
C TRP A 288 -21.75 22.39 23.31
N ASN A 289 -20.61 22.31 24.00
CA ASN A 289 -20.42 22.96 25.28
C ASN A 289 -19.85 24.37 25.08
N LEU A 290 -20.57 25.40 25.56
CA LEU A 290 -20.15 26.81 25.51
C LEU A 290 -19.34 27.24 26.75
N GLU A 291 -19.14 26.38 27.75
CA GLU A 291 -18.34 26.69 28.93
C GLU A 291 -16.92 26.12 28.81
N ASP A 292 -15.93 26.94 29.15
CA ASP A 292 -14.51 26.57 29.12
C ASP A 292 -14.19 25.57 30.23
N SER A 293 -13.39 24.55 29.91
CA SER A 293 -13.04 23.38 30.74
C SER A 293 -12.22 23.68 32.01
N LYS A 294 -12.16 24.94 32.47
CA LYS A 294 -11.32 25.39 33.59
C LYS A 294 -12.07 25.49 34.93
N LYS A 295 -13.36 25.10 35.03
CA LYS A 295 -14.12 25.11 36.30
C LYS A 295 -14.38 23.69 36.83
N THR A 296 -13.47 23.24 37.69
CA THR A 296 -13.29 21.87 38.21
C THR A 296 -14.37 21.32 39.16
N THR A 297 -15.51 22.00 39.37
CA THR A 297 -16.55 21.55 40.33
C THR A 297 -17.95 21.37 39.75
N GLN A 298 -18.28 22.00 38.60
CA GLN A 298 -19.54 21.78 37.86
C GLN A 298 -19.46 20.59 36.86
N ASP A 299 -18.26 20.03 36.71
CA ASP A 299 -17.93 19.03 35.70
C ASP A 299 -18.70 17.71 35.85
N SER A 300 -19.06 17.28 37.07
CA SER A 300 -19.74 16.00 37.29
C SER A 300 -21.22 16.02 36.89
N GLN A 301 -21.94 17.09 37.22
CA GLN A 301 -23.36 17.25 36.85
C GLN A 301 -23.51 17.47 35.34
N LEU A 302 -22.65 18.29 34.74
CA LEU A 302 -22.63 18.49 33.29
C LEU A 302 -22.31 17.19 32.55
N ARG A 303 -21.27 16.45 32.96
CA ARG A 303 -20.94 15.15 32.36
C ARG A 303 -22.09 14.15 32.49
N THR A 304 -22.69 14.06 33.67
CA THR A 304 -23.85 13.17 33.90
C THR A 304 -25.03 13.53 32.99
N TRP A 305 -25.30 14.83 32.82
CA TRP A 305 -26.35 15.30 31.91
C TRP A 305 -25.99 15.00 30.46
N LEU A 306 -24.75 15.26 30.01
CA LEU A 306 -24.29 14.96 28.65
C LEU A 306 -24.39 13.48 28.34
N ASP A 307 -23.94 12.61 29.25
CA ASP A 307 -24.05 11.16 29.10
C ASP A 307 -25.51 10.73 28.98
N THR A 308 -26.40 11.29 29.80
CA THR A 308 -27.83 10.95 29.73
C THR A 308 -28.47 11.44 28.44
N ALA A 309 -28.23 12.71 28.08
CA ALA A 309 -28.83 13.35 26.90
C ALA A 309 -28.33 12.75 25.58
N THR A 310 -27.06 12.32 25.51
CA THR A 310 -26.51 11.61 24.34
C THR A 310 -27.12 10.22 24.18
N LEU A 311 -27.33 9.49 25.28
CA LEU A 311 -27.92 8.15 25.24
C LEU A 311 -29.40 8.14 24.86
N GLU A 312 -30.12 9.22 25.10
CA GLU A 312 -31.50 9.34 24.63
C GLU A 312 -31.63 9.44 23.10
N TYR A 313 -30.52 9.69 22.39
CA TYR A 313 -30.51 9.72 20.91
C TYR A 313 -30.13 8.40 20.27
N VAL A 314 -29.78 7.36 21.04
CA VAL A 314 -29.51 6.02 20.52
C VAL A 314 -30.70 5.09 20.76
N GLU A 315 -30.64 3.87 20.20
CA GLU A 315 -31.70 2.88 20.41
C GLU A 315 -31.87 2.57 21.92
N PRO A 316 -33.11 2.59 22.45
CA PRO A 316 -33.36 2.40 23.85
C PRO A 316 -33.07 0.95 24.26
N HIS A 317 -32.46 0.77 25.42
CA HIS A 317 -32.16 -0.55 25.98
C HIS A 317 -32.20 -0.48 27.51
N PRO A 318 -32.65 -1.55 28.23
CA PRO A 318 -32.69 -1.57 29.69
C PRO A 318 -31.32 -1.30 30.33
N GLU A 319 -30.27 -1.86 29.72
CA GLU A 319 -28.89 -1.73 30.18
C GLU A 319 -28.19 -0.51 29.57
N LYS A 320 -27.77 0.43 30.42
CA LYS A 320 -27.03 1.64 30.02
C LYS A 320 -25.72 1.31 29.29
N VAL A 321 -25.09 0.19 29.64
CA VAL A 321 -23.85 -0.29 28.99
C VAL A 321 -24.08 -0.59 27.51
N VAL A 322 -25.23 -1.19 27.16
CA VAL A 322 -25.58 -1.46 25.76
C VAL A 322 -25.87 -0.17 25.00
N GLN A 323 -26.56 0.79 25.62
CA GLN A 323 -26.78 2.11 25.03
C GLN A 323 -25.45 2.83 24.73
N ASN A 324 -24.47 2.74 25.63
CA ASN A 324 -23.11 3.25 25.37
C ASN A 324 -22.47 2.55 24.15
N GLY A 325 -22.69 1.24 24.00
CA GLY A 325 -22.31 0.49 22.79
C GLY A 325 -22.93 1.10 21.53
N HIS A 326 -24.24 1.36 21.53
CA HIS A 326 -24.92 1.99 20.39
C HIS A 326 -24.33 3.37 20.06
N LEU A 327 -24.03 4.19 21.08
CA LEU A 327 -23.41 5.50 20.90
C LEU A 327 -22.03 5.41 20.24
N LEU A 328 -21.20 4.48 20.70
CA LEU A 328 -19.88 4.20 20.12
C LEU A 328 -19.99 3.76 18.65
N VAL A 329 -20.97 2.90 18.34
CA VAL A 329 -21.23 2.43 16.98
C VAL A 329 -21.63 3.60 16.06
N VAL A 330 -22.49 4.50 16.51
CA VAL A 330 -22.87 5.71 15.73
C VAL A 330 -21.63 6.55 15.42
N SER A 331 -20.79 6.82 16.43
CA SER A 331 -19.55 7.59 16.24
C SER A 331 -18.55 6.89 15.31
N ALA A 332 -18.40 5.57 15.44
CA ALA A 332 -17.52 4.76 14.61
C ALA A 332 -17.90 4.79 13.12
N HIS A 333 -19.20 4.69 12.81
CA HIS A 333 -19.67 4.78 11.42
C HIS A 333 -19.34 6.12 10.76
N ALA A 334 -19.48 7.23 11.50
CA ALA A 334 -19.08 8.55 11.00
C ALA A 334 -17.57 8.63 10.72
N LEU A 335 -16.75 7.99 11.56
CA LEU A 335 -15.30 7.90 11.36
C LEU A 335 -14.91 7.03 10.15
N VAL A 336 -15.66 5.96 9.86
CA VAL A 336 -15.49 5.18 8.63
C VAL A 336 -15.73 6.07 7.41
N GLY A 337 -16.82 6.85 7.41
CA GLY A 337 -17.10 7.85 6.35
C GLY A 337 -16.01 8.93 6.22
N ALA A 338 -15.28 9.21 7.31
CA ALA A 338 -14.14 10.12 7.34
C ALA A 338 -12.79 9.46 6.96
N SER A 339 -12.80 8.20 6.53
CA SER A 339 -11.62 7.37 6.30
C SER A 339 -10.66 7.30 7.51
N GLN A 340 -11.19 7.45 8.73
CA GLN A 340 -10.45 7.31 9.99
C GLN A 340 -10.58 5.87 10.53
N PHE A 341 -10.19 4.88 9.71
CA PHE A 341 -10.43 3.46 9.99
C PHE A 341 -9.82 2.99 11.32
N VAL A 342 -8.63 3.45 11.69
CA VAL A 342 -7.98 3.09 12.96
C VAL A 342 -8.81 3.57 14.17
N ALA A 343 -9.29 4.81 14.13
CA ALA A 343 -10.13 5.35 15.20
C ALA A 343 -11.51 4.64 15.23
N ALA A 344 -12.09 4.36 14.07
CA ALA A 344 -13.34 3.61 13.96
C ALA A 344 -13.23 2.19 14.56
N ILE A 345 -12.16 1.45 14.22
CA ILE A 345 -11.88 0.10 14.76
C ILE A 345 -11.80 0.12 16.29
N ASN A 346 -11.13 1.13 16.85
CA ASN A 346 -11.02 1.27 18.30
C ASN A 346 -12.39 1.48 18.97
N LEU A 347 -13.27 2.28 18.35
CA LEU A 347 -14.63 2.48 18.85
C LEU A 347 -15.49 1.23 18.70
N PHE A 348 -15.45 0.54 17.55
CA PHE A 348 -16.19 -0.71 17.37
C PHE A 348 -15.75 -1.78 18.37
N ARG A 349 -14.45 -1.93 18.61
CA ARG A 349 -13.94 -2.87 19.64
C ARG A 349 -14.42 -2.53 21.04
N LYS A 350 -14.51 -1.24 21.39
CA LYS A 350 -15.10 -0.80 22.66
C LYS A 350 -16.60 -1.14 22.71
N ALA A 351 -17.33 -0.94 21.61
CA ALA A 351 -18.75 -1.28 21.52
C ALA A 351 -19.02 -2.79 21.68
N VAL A 352 -18.22 -3.66 21.05
CA VAL A 352 -18.32 -5.12 21.22
C VAL A 352 -18.17 -5.51 22.69
N LYS A 353 -17.22 -4.90 23.42
CA LYS A 353 -17.06 -5.13 24.87
C LYS A 353 -18.28 -4.71 25.69
N CYS A 354 -19.00 -3.67 25.27
CA CYS A 354 -20.26 -3.28 25.90
C CYS A 354 -21.36 -4.33 25.68
N TYR A 355 -21.30 -5.08 24.58
CA TYR A 355 -22.28 -6.10 24.23
C TYR A 355 -21.99 -7.48 24.84
N ASP A 356 -20.73 -7.84 25.04
CA ASP A 356 -20.29 -9.21 25.42
C ASP A 356 -21.00 -9.82 26.64
N TYR A 357 -21.48 -9.01 27.58
CA TYR A 357 -22.14 -9.47 28.81
C TYR A 357 -23.67 -9.42 28.77
N HIS A 358 -24.25 -8.63 27.86
CA HIS A 358 -25.67 -8.27 27.91
C HIS A 358 -26.44 -8.70 26.67
N LEU A 359 -25.74 -8.96 25.57
CA LEU A 359 -26.32 -9.39 24.30
C LEU A 359 -25.85 -10.81 23.98
N ALA A 360 -26.72 -11.59 23.35
CA ALA A 360 -26.36 -12.91 22.87
C ALA A 360 -25.25 -12.80 21.80
N ALA A 361 -24.53 -13.90 21.57
CA ALA A 361 -23.49 -13.93 20.55
C ALA A 361 -24.04 -13.63 19.14
N ASP A 362 -25.34 -13.89 18.94
CA ASP A 362 -26.13 -13.69 17.73
C ASP A 362 -26.98 -12.43 17.70
N ASP A 363 -26.75 -11.51 18.63
CA ASP A 363 -27.45 -10.23 18.60
C ASP A 363 -27.03 -9.38 17.40
N ARG A 364 -28.04 -8.78 16.76
CA ARG A 364 -27.91 -7.89 15.60
C ARG A 364 -26.86 -6.81 15.76
N ASN A 365 -26.88 -6.10 16.89
CA ASN A 365 -26.02 -4.94 17.10
C ASN A 365 -24.56 -5.36 17.25
N LYS A 366 -24.32 -6.54 17.83
CA LYS A 366 -22.99 -7.13 17.94
C LYS A 366 -22.46 -7.54 16.57
N ILE A 367 -23.31 -8.16 15.74
CA ILE A 367 -22.95 -8.61 14.38
C ILE A 367 -22.66 -7.42 13.48
N GLU A 368 -23.55 -6.43 13.41
CA GLU A 368 -23.35 -5.22 12.61
C GLU A 368 -22.04 -4.52 13.01
N CYS A 369 -21.73 -4.48 14.30
CA CYS A 369 -20.48 -3.92 14.82
C CYS A 369 -19.22 -4.72 14.40
N LEU A 370 -19.26 -6.05 14.48
CA LEU A 370 -18.14 -6.91 14.06
C LEU A 370 -17.92 -6.82 12.55
N ALA A 371 -18.98 -6.85 11.76
CA ALA A 371 -18.91 -6.73 10.32
C ALA A 371 -18.32 -5.37 9.90
N ALA A 372 -18.75 -4.26 10.53
CA ALA A 372 -18.17 -2.95 10.30
C ALA A 372 -16.68 -2.87 10.70
N THR A 373 -16.29 -3.56 11.78
CA THR A 373 -14.88 -3.66 12.20
C THR A 373 -14.04 -4.35 11.13
N ALA A 374 -14.51 -5.48 10.62
CA ALA A 374 -13.80 -6.27 9.62
C ALA A 374 -13.62 -5.50 8.31
N VAL A 375 -14.58 -4.67 7.94
CA VAL A 375 -14.47 -3.80 6.76
C VAL A 375 -13.49 -2.66 6.97
N ALA A 376 -13.47 -2.04 8.15
CA ALA A 376 -12.45 -1.06 8.47
C ALA A 376 -11.03 -1.67 8.44
N TYR A 377 -10.86 -2.93 8.85
CA TYR A 377 -9.60 -3.68 8.67
C TYR A 377 -9.25 -3.90 7.20
N GLY A 378 -10.23 -4.32 6.39
CA GLY A 378 -10.06 -4.47 4.94
C GLY A 378 -9.62 -3.18 4.26
N SER A 379 -10.22 -2.04 4.60
CA SER A 379 -9.84 -0.72 4.08
C SER A 379 -8.43 -0.27 4.49
N LEU A 380 -7.86 -0.85 5.54
CA LEU A 380 -6.46 -0.64 5.94
C LEU A 380 -5.49 -1.64 5.30
N GLY A 381 -5.98 -2.59 4.50
CA GLY A 381 -5.19 -3.70 3.97
C GLY A 381 -4.80 -4.75 5.01
N GLN A 382 -5.38 -4.70 6.22
CA GLN A 382 -5.16 -5.65 7.32
C GLN A 382 -6.08 -6.87 7.17
N TRP A 383 -5.82 -7.62 6.11
CA TRP A 383 -6.64 -8.77 5.71
C TRP A 383 -6.67 -9.93 6.72
N PRO A 384 -5.58 -10.28 7.43
CA PRO A 384 -5.63 -11.36 8.43
C PRO A 384 -6.63 -11.06 9.57
N GLU A 385 -6.67 -9.83 10.06
CA GLU A 385 -7.58 -9.38 11.11
C GLU A 385 -9.03 -9.34 10.61
N ALA A 386 -9.24 -8.84 9.39
CA ALA A 386 -10.56 -8.89 8.76
C ALA A 386 -11.04 -10.34 8.60
N LYS A 387 -10.17 -11.23 8.11
CA LYS A 387 -10.47 -12.65 7.87
C LYS A 387 -10.97 -13.34 9.15
N GLY A 388 -10.24 -13.22 10.27
CA GLY A 388 -10.65 -13.87 11.51
C GLY A 388 -12.03 -13.42 12.03
N ILE A 389 -12.40 -12.16 11.81
CA ILE A 389 -13.74 -11.66 12.17
C ILE A 389 -14.80 -12.24 11.24
N TRP A 390 -14.53 -12.34 9.93
CA TRP A 390 -15.47 -12.92 8.98
C TRP A 390 -15.68 -14.41 9.19
N GLU A 391 -14.63 -15.18 9.49
CA GLU A 391 -14.76 -16.59 9.86
C GLU A 391 -15.68 -16.77 11.06
N PHE A 392 -15.51 -15.93 12.08
CA PHE A 392 -16.38 -15.94 13.24
C PHE A 392 -17.85 -15.64 12.87
N ILE A 393 -18.09 -14.57 12.08
CA ILE A 393 -19.45 -14.21 11.64
C ILE A 393 -20.07 -15.34 10.81
N ILE A 394 -19.32 -15.89 9.86
CA ILE A 394 -19.77 -16.97 8.97
C ILE A 394 -20.09 -18.23 9.78
N GLY A 395 -19.19 -18.68 10.66
CA GLY A 395 -19.42 -19.84 11.52
C GLY A 395 -20.65 -19.68 12.42
N ALA A 396 -20.86 -18.47 12.96
CA ALA A 396 -22.03 -18.16 13.78
C ALA A 396 -23.33 -18.10 12.95
N CYS A 397 -23.29 -17.55 11.73
CA CYS A 397 -24.38 -17.63 10.74
C CYS A 397 -24.76 -19.06 10.37
N TYR A 398 -23.79 -19.98 10.34
CA TYR A 398 -24.07 -21.40 10.09
C TYR A 398 -24.73 -22.11 11.28
N SER A 399 -24.63 -21.55 12.48
CA SER A 399 -25.17 -22.14 13.72
C SER A 399 -26.60 -21.66 14.05
N SER A 400 -27.04 -20.49 13.57
CA SER A 400 -28.37 -19.90 13.85
C SER A 400 -28.98 -19.23 12.61
N SER A 401 -30.26 -19.49 12.33
CA SER A 401 -30.97 -18.95 11.14
C SER A 401 -31.32 -17.46 11.24
N ASP A 402 -31.42 -16.90 12.44
CA ASP A 402 -31.76 -15.49 12.66
C ASP A 402 -30.53 -14.58 12.47
N PHE A 403 -29.35 -15.10 12.82
CA PHE A 403 -28.02 -14.53 12.59
C PHE A 403 -27.77 -14.15 11.11
N PHE A 404 -28.37 -14.94 10.21
CA PHE A 404 -28.16 -14.88 8.76
C PHE A 404 -28.74 -13.61 8.11
N THR A 405 -29.98 -13.23 8.45
CA THR A 405 -30.68 -12.12 7.78
C THR A 405 -30.00 -10.77 8.08
N GLN A 406 -29.47 -10.63 9.29
CA GLN A 406 -28.88 -9.39 9.79
C GLN A 406 -27.49 -9.13 9.19
N ALA A 407 -26.67 -10.17 9.03
CA ALA A 407 -25.37 -10.07 8.37
C ALA A 407 -25.51 -9.73 6.87
N THR A 408 -26.50 -10.33 6.17
CA THR A 408 -26.76 -10.04 4.76
C THR A 408 -27.27 -8.61 4.54
N ASP A 409 -28.21 -8.13 5.35
CA ASP A 409 -28.75 -6.76 5.25
C ASP A 409 -27.68 -5.69 5.50
N PHE A 410 -26.68 -5.98 6.33
CA PHE A 410 -25.53 -5.11 6.53
C PHE A 410 -24.59 -5.12 5.33
N LEU A 411 -24.20 -6.29 4.82
CA LEU A 411 -23.36 -6.41 3.62
C LEU A 411 -24.00 -5.72 2.40
N ASP A 412 -25.32 -5.77 2.27
CA ASP A 412 -26.09 -5.08 1.21
C ASP A 412 -25.91 -3.56 1.25
N ARG A 413 -25.84 -2.99 2.45
CA ARG A 413 -25.61 -1.55 2.65
C ARG A 413 -24.14 -1.15 2.42
N LEU A 414 -23.22 -2.09 2.59
CA LEU A 414 -21.79 -1.82 2.66
C LEU A 414 -21.02 -2.10 1.36
N ILE A 415 -21.39 -3.14 0.61
CA ILE A 415 -20.77 -3.47 -0.68
C ILE A 415 -20.74 -2.26 -1.64
N PRO A 416 -21.80 -1.42 -1.75
CA PRO A 416 -21.75 -0.22 -2.57
C PRO A 416 -20.70 0.80 -2.12
N VAL A 417 -20.41 0.88 -0.82
CA VAL A 417 -19.38 1.78 -0.24
C VAL A 417 -17.98 1.26 -0.57
N ILE A 418 -17.76 -0.06 -0.47
CA ILE A 418 -16.47 -0.67 -0.77
C ILE A 418 -16.14 -0.59 -2.26
N ARG A 419 -17.13 -0.72 -3.14
CA ARG A 419 -16.97 -0.58 -4.60
C ARG A 419 -16.61 0.84 -5.06
N GLN A 420 -16.63 1.84 -4.18
CA GLN A 420 -16.16 3.19 -4.50
C GLN A 420 -14.63 3.33 -4.45
N ASP A 421 -13.93 2.40 -3.79
CA ASP A 421 -12.49 2.22 -3.97
C ASP A 421 -12.26 1.39 -5.23
N GLU A 422 -11.30 1.79 -6.06
CA GLU A 422 -11.04 1.27 -7.42
C GLU A 422 -10.65 -0.23 -7.49
N ASN A 423 -10.74 -0.97 -6.39
CA ASN A 423 -10.40 -2.39 -6.31
C ASN A 423 -11.65 -3.27 -6.55
N ASP A 424 -12.01 -3.47 -7.82
CA ASP A 424 -13.13 -4.31 -8.29
C ASP A 424 -13.09 -5.74 -7.71
N TYR A 425 -11.89 -6.23 -7.37
CA TYR A 425 -11.69 -7.53 -6.73
C TYR A 425 -12.32 -7.61 -5.33
N ASP A 426 -12.15 -6.60 -4.49
CA ASP A 426 -12.67 -6.60 -3.12
C ASP A 426 -14.20 -6.54 -3.12
N GLY A 427 -14.78 -5.72 -4.00
CA GLY A 427 -16.23 -5.64 -4.17
C GLY A 427 -16.88 -6.95 -4.63
N LYS A 428 -16.18 -7.75 -5.45
CA LYS A 428 -16.63 -9.09 -5.88
C LYS A 428 -16.43 -10.13 -4.78
N LYS A 429 -15.32 -10.06 -4.04
CA LYS A 429 -15.07 -10.91 -2.87
C LYS A 429 -16.12 -10.73 -1.77
N TRP A 430 -16.46 -9.49 -1.43
CA TRP A 430 -17.51 -9.21 -0.43
C TRP A 430 -18.90 -9.62 -0.90
N GLN A 431 -19.16 -9.55 -2.21
CA GLN A 431 -20.36 -10.10 -2.80
C GLN A 431 -20.41 -11.63 -2.64
N ALA A 432 -19.30 -12.34 -2.89
CA ALA A 432 -19.20 -13.77 -2.65
C ALA A 432 -19.41 -14.14 -1.17
N VAL A 433 -18.81 -13.40 -0.23
CA VAL A 433 -19.00 -13.60 1.22
C VAL A 433 -20.47 -13.39 1.63
N ARG A 434 -21.17 -12.45 1.01
CA ARG A 434 -22.62 -12.22 1.22
C ARG A 434 -23.49 -13.34 0.66
N ASP A 435 -23.10 -13.91 -0.48
CA ASP A 435 -23.89 -14.91 -1.19
C ASP A 435 -23.67 -16.34 -0.66
N ALA A 436 -22.51 -16.63 -0.05
CA ALA A 436 -22.23 -17.94 0.57
C ALA A 436 -23.28 -18.38 1.60
N PRO A 437 -23.74 -17.55 2.55
CA PRO A 437 -24.72 -17.98 3.53
C PRO A 437 -26.14 -18.11 2.94
N LYS A 438 -26.46 -17.42 1.82
CA LYS A 438 -27.78 -17.53 1.14
C LYS A 438 -28.01 -18.92 0.55
N ALA A 439 -26.93 -19.59 0.14
CA ALA A 439 -26.93 -20.95 -0.36
C ALA A 439 -27.59 -21.96 0.60
N LYS A 440 -27.53 -21.73 1.92
CA LYS A 440 -28.12 -22.62 2.93
C LYS A 440 -29.66 -22.58 2.95
N ARG A 441 -30.27 -21.44 2.63
CA ARG A 441 -31.72 -21.22 2.80
C ARG A 441 -32.56 -21.91 1.72
N SER A 442 -31.96 -22.21 0.56
CA SER A 442 -32.67 -22.82 -0.56
C SER A 442 -32.87 -24.33 -0.42
N GLN A 443 -32.10 -25.04 0.42
CA GLN A 443 -32.02 -26.53 0.47
C GLN A 443 -31.86 -27.18 -0.92
N ALA A 444 -31.49 -26.39 -1.92
CA ALA A 444 -31.39 -26.75 -3.32
C ALA A 444 -29.97 -26.42 -3.78
N PRO A 445 -29.39 -27.25 -4.67
CA PRO A 445 -28.07 -26.99 -5.23
C PRO A 445 -28.02 -25.58 -5.81
N LEU A 446 -26.93 -24.88 -5.53
CA LEU A 446 -26.73 -23.51 -6.01
C LEU A 446 -26.81 -23.45 -7.54
N PRO A 447 -27.36 -22.37 -8.13
CA PRO A 447 -27.22 -22.11 -9.55
C PRO A 447 -25.74 -22.10 -9.94
N GLU A 448 -25.42 -22.72 -11.07
CA GLU A 448 -24.05 -22.93 -11.55
C GLU A 448 -23.18 -21.66 -11.50
N ASP A 449 -23.70 -20.55 -12.03
CA ASP A 449 -22.99 -19.26 -12.07
C ASP A 449 -22.66 -18.71 -10.67
N GLN A 450 -23.54 -18.94 -9.69
CA GLN A 450 -23.33 -18.49 -8.31
C GLN A 450 -22.28 -19.35 -7.62
N PHE A 451 -22.34 -20.68 -7.81
CA PHE A 451 -21.36 -21.59 -7.21
C PHE A 451 -19.93 -21.32 -7.73
N LEU A 452 -19.78 -21.11 -9.04
CA LEU A 452 -18.49 -20.75 -9.64
C LEU A 452 -17.98 -19.40 -9.13
N HIS A 453 -18.85 -18.41 -8.98
CA HIS A 453 -18.48 -17.11 -8.39
C HIS A 453 -17.94 -17.25 -6.97
N LEU A 454 -18.55 -18.09 -6.12
CA LEU A 454 -18.05 -18.32 -4.76
C LEU A 454 -16.63 -18.92 -4.77
N ILE A 455 -16.37 -19.87 -5.67
CA ILE A 455 -15.06 -20.55 -5.78
C ILE A 455 -13.95 -19.57 -6.20
N GLU A 456 -14.23 -18.63 -7.10
CA GLU A 456 -13.24 -17.67 -7.61
C GLU A 456 -12.75 -16.68 -6.53
N TYR A 457 -13.54 -16.45 -5.46
CA TYR A 457 -13.26 -15.38 -4.50
C TYR A 457 -13.14 -15.81 -3.02
N LEU A 458 -13.71 -16.96 -2.63
CA LEU A 458 -13.66 -17.44 -1.25
C LEU A 458 -12.39 -18.28 -0.98
N ASP A 459 -12.00 -18.40 0.28
CA ASP A 459 -10.83 -19.17 0.69
C ASP A 459 -11.19 -20.63 1.03
N SER A 460 -10.17 -21.46 1.24
CA SER A 460 -10.33 -22.90 1.47
C SER A 460 -11.14 -23.25 2.71
N GLU A 461 -11.13 -22.41 3.75
CA GLU A 461 -11.84 -22.68 5.01
C GLU A 461 -13.34 -22.45 4.84
N VAL A 462 -13.74 -21.34 4.23
CA VAL A 462 -15.16 -21.09 3.89
C VAL A 462 -15.63 -22.07 2.83
N MET A 463 -14.79 -22.41 1.86
CA MET A 463 -15.10 -23.41 0.84
C MET A 463 -15.30 -24.81 1.44
N ASN A 464 -14.51 -25.21 2.44
CA ASN A 464 -14.74 -26.48 3.14
C ASN A 464 -16.14 -26.56 3.74
N ILE A 465 -16.58 -25.49 4.43
CA ILE A 465 -17.92 -25.42 5.03
C ILE A 465 -19.03 -25.50 3.96
N LEU A 466 -18.84 -24.83 2.82
CA LEU A 466 -19.81 -24.84 1.72
C LEU A 466 -19.89 -26.19 1.01
N VAL A 467 -18.74 -26.85 0.83
CA VAL A 467 -18.59 -28.10 0.08
C VAL A 467 -19.11 -29.31 0.85
N ASP A 468 -18.92 -29.36 2.18
CA ASP A 468 -19.38 -30.45 3.04
C ASP A 468 -20.92 -30.64 3.10
N GLN A 469 -21.67 -29.78 2.40
CA GLN A 469 -23.14 -29.77 2.41
C GLN A 469 -23.75 -29.82 0.99
N GLN A 470 -22.93 -29.94 -0.07
CA GLN A 470 -23.41 -30.05 -1.46
C GLN A 470 -23.48 -31.53 -1.88
N ASP A 471 -24.67 -32.11 -1.76
CA ASP A 471 -25.01 -33.43 -2.32
C ASP A 471 -26.42 -33.38 -2.93
N PRO A 472 -26.58 -33.53 -4.27
CA PRO A 472 -25.55 -33.80 -5.27
C PRO A 472 -24.73 -32.55 -5.66
N TRP A 473 -23.53 -32.77 -6.19
CA TRP A 473 -22.61 -31.72 -6.61
C TRP A 473 -23.21 -30.84 -7.73
N PRO A 474 -23.22 -29.50 -7.61
CA PRO A 474 -24.04 -28.64 -8.46
C PRO A 474 -23.48 -28.36 -9.86
N VAL A 475 -22.18 -28.56 -10.11
CA VAL A 475 -21.48 -28.11 -11.33
C VAL A 475 -20.43 -29.13 -11.78
N PRO A 476 -20.24 -29.40 -13.09
CA PRO A 476 -19.18 -30.30 -13.56
C PRO A 476 -17.81 -29.95 -12.97
N MET A 477 -17.06 -30.98 -12.58
CA MET A 477 -15.82 -30.83 -11.83
C MET A 477 -14.76 -30.02 -12.59
N GLU A 478 -14.73 -30.13 -13.93
CA GLU A 478 -13.88 -29.30 -14.78
C GLU A 478 -14.08 -27.79 -14.53
N LYS A 479 -15.34 -27.33 -14.47
CA LYS A 479 -15.67 -25.91 -14.23
C LYS A 479 -15.32 -25.49 -12.81
N THR A 480 -15.49 -26.38 -11.83
CA THR A 480 -15.04 -26.18 -10.44
C THR A 480 -13.52 -25.96 -10.39
N LEU A 481 -12.74 -26.79 -11.10
CA LEU A 481 -11.28 -26.67 -11.17
C LEU A 481 -10.85 -25.38 -11.90
N ILE A 482 -11.55 -24.97 -12.97
CA ILE A 482 -11.31 -23.70 -13.66
C ILE A 482 -11.50 -22.51 -12.70
N ALA A 483 -12.62 -22.48 -11.96
CA ALA A 483 -12.90 -21.41 -11.01
C ALA A 483 -11.88 -21.38 -9.87
N ALA A 484 -11.49 -22.55 -9.34
CA ALA A 484 -10.46 -22.64 -8.30
C ALA A 484 -9.09 -22.15 -8.81
N ALA A 485 -8.76 -22.45 -10.07
CA ALA A 485 -7.53 -22.00 -10.71
C ALA A 485 -7.51 -20.47 -10.94
N ARG A 486 -8.67 -19.84 -11.16
CA ARG A 486 -8.81 -18.38 -11.30
C ARG A 486 -8.76 -17.62 -9.98
N ASN A 487 -8.86 -18.32 -8.84
CA ASN A 487 -8.83 -17.68 -7.53
C ASN A 487 -7.43 -17.11 -7.22
N GLU A 488 -7.31 -15.79 -7.27
CA GLU A 488 -6.02 -15.10 -7.16
C GLU A 488 -5.35 -15.21 -5.78
N ASN A 489 -6.13 -15.23 -4.69
CA ASN A 489 -5.62 -15.05 -3.33
C ASN A 489 -5.60 -16.34 -2.50
N GLY A 490 -6.20 -17.43 -2.99
CA GLY A 490 -6.26 -18.72 -2.29
C GLY A 490 -6.36 -19.94 -3.20
N GLY A 491 -6.13 -19.77 -4.51
CA GLY A 491 -6.39 -20.81 -5.50
C GLY A 491 -5.71 -22.15 -5.23
N GLU A 492 -4.48 -22.19 -4.71
CA GLU A 492 -3.84 -23.47 -4.36
C GLU A 492 -4.58 -24.20 -3.23
N ALA A 493 -4.96 -23.50 -2.16
CA ALA A 493 -5.62 -24.11 -1.01
C ALA A 493 -7.05 -24.53 -1.35
N VAL A 494 -7.77 -23.68 -2.09
CA VAL A 494 -9.12 -23.99 -2.60
C VAL A 494 -9.06 -25.15 -3.59
N LEU A 495 -8.06 -25.21 -4.46
CA LEU A 495 -7.87 -26.32 -5.37
C LEU A 495 -7.59 -27.63 -4.62
N LYS A 496 -6.75 -27.61 -3.57
CA LYS A 496 -6.51 -28.79 -2.72
C LYS A 496 -7.77 -29.31 -2.06
N VAL A 497 -8.63 -28.42 -1.56
CA VAL A 497 -9.93 -28.78 -0.97
C VAL A 497 -10.77 -29.65 -1.92
N PHE A 498 -10.71 -29.38 -3.22
CA PHE A 498 -11.41 -30.16 -4.24
C PHE A 498 -10.66 -31.41 -4.68
N LEU A 499 -9.34 -31.32 -4.83
CA LEU A 499 -8.47 -32.45 -5.19
C LEU A 499 -8.50 -33.55 -4.12
N ASP A 500 -8.46 -33.20 -2.84
CA ASP A 500 -8.45 -34.17 -1.74
C ASP A 500 -9.76 -34.98 -1.71
N ARG A 501 -10.91 -34.34 -2.00
CA ARG A 501 -12.24 -35.01 -2.05
C ARG A 501 -12.49 -35.79 -3.34
N LEU A 502 -11.77 -35.52 -4.43
CA LEU A 502 -11.77 -36.37 -5.64
C LEU A 502 -11.23 -37.79 -5.37
N SER A 503 -10.47 -37.97 -4.29
CA SER A 503 -9.98 -39.28 -3.84
C SER A 503 -11.08 -40.18 -3.26
N ASP A 504 -12.14 -39.57 -2.72
CA ASP A 504 -13.18 -40.23 -1.91
C ASP A 504 -14.48 -40.49 -2.68
N VAL A 505 -14.66 -39.86 -3.85
CA VAL A 505 -15.82 -40.10 -4.72
C VAL A 505 -15.53 -41.33 -5.57
N GLU A 506 -16.16 -42.47 -5.23
CA GLU A 506 -16.24 -43.62 -6.14
C GLU A 506 -16.67 -43.11 -7.52
N ILE A 507 -15.86 -43.43 -8.52
CA ILE A 507 -16.04 -43.11 -9.94
C ILE A 507 -17.44 -43.59 -10.34
N THR A 508 -18.43 -42.71 -10.23
CA THR A 508 -19.75 -42.93 -10.83
C THR A 508 -19.56 -42.89 -12.34
N GLU A 509 -20.37 -43.65 -13.07
CA GLU A 509 -20.17 -44.14 -14.45
C GLU A 509 -20.02 -43.06 -15.56
N GLN A 510 -19.72 -41.81 -15.23
CA GLN A 510 -19.32 -40.73 -16.14
C GLN A 510 -17.84 -40.38 -15.97
N GLY A 511 -16.96 -41.35 -16.26
CA GLY A 511 -15.50 -41.25 -16.16
C GLY A 511 -14.80 -40.25 -17.11
N GLN A 512 -15.44 -39.12 -17.43
CA GLN A 512 -14.88 -38.01 -18.22
C GLN A 512 -14.71 -36.70 -17.41
N ASP A 513 -15.36 -36.55 -16.25
CA ASP A 513 -15.42 -35.24 -15.55
C ASP A 513 -14.19 -34.89 -14.68
N ALA A 514 -13.32 -35.85 -14.38
CA ALA A 514 -12.13 -35.65 -13.54
C ALA A 514 -10.81 -35.52 -14.33
N GLN A 515 -10.85 -35.04 -15.57
CA GLN A 515 -9.66 -34.79 -16.40
C GLN A 515 -9.17 -33.35 -16.23
N ILE A 516 -7.86 -33.13 -16.11
CA ILE A 516 -7.31 -31.77 -16.23
C ILE A 516 -7.31 -31.40 -17.71
N THR A 517 -8.30 -30.61 -18.12
CA THR A 517 -8.46 -30.14 -19.49
C THR A 517 -7.57 -28.92 -19.78
N GLU A 518 -7.46 -28.58 -21.07
CA GLU A 518 -6.77 -27.35 -21.53
C GLU A 518 -7.28 -26.11 -20.78
N ALA A 519 -8.60 -26.02 -20.56
CA ALA A 519 -9.23 -24.86 -19.94
C ALA A 519 -8.81 -24.67 -18.47
N VAL A 520 -8.61 -25.77 -17.73
CA VAL A 520 -8.08 -25.76 -16.35
C VAL A 520 -6.64 -25.26 -16.34
N PHE A 521 -5.77 -25.78 -17.22
CA PHE A 521 -4.37 -25.35 -17.31
C PHE A 521 -4.21 -23.90 -17.75
N ARG A 522 -4.99 -23.46 -18.75
CA ARG A 522 -4.97 -22.07 -19.22
C ARG A 522 -5.38 -21.10 -18.12
N SER A 523 -6.39 -21.46 -17.34
CA SER A 523 -6.86 -20.64 -16.22
C SER A 523 -5.84 -20.60 -15.08
N ALA A 524 -5.18 -21.72 -14.77
CA ALA A 524 -4.09 -21.77 -13.81
C ALA A 524 -2.88 -20.93 -14.23
N ALA A 525 -2.51 -20.97 -15.51
CA ALA A 525 -1.39 -20.20 -16.06
C ALA A 525 -1.69 -18.68 -16.11
N ALA A 526 -2.94 -18.29 -16.28
CA ALA A 526 -3.36 -16.88 -16.24
C ALA A 526 -3.39 -16.29 -14.81
N ASN A 527 -3.22 -17.10 -13.76
CA ASN A 527 -3.24 -16.64 -12.38
C ASN A 527 -1.90 -16.00 -11.98
N SER A 528 -1.84 -14.67 -12.00
CA SER A 528 -0.61 -13.89 -11.76
C SER A 528 0.05 -14.12 -10.39
N LYS A 529 -0.70 -14.55 -9.37
CA LYS A 529 -0.20 -14.68 -7.98
C LYS A 529 0.19 -16.10 -7.60
N SER A 530 -0.55 -17.11 -8.06
CA SER A 530 -0.45 -18.49 -7.56
C SER A 530 -0.24 -19.55 -8.66
N TYR A 531 -0.02 -19.18 -9.94
CA TYR A 531 0.11 -20.15 -11.04
C TYR A 531 1.11 -21.28 -10.77
N ARG A 532 2.31 -20.99 -10.23
CA ARG A 532 3.34 -22.02 -9.98
C ARG A 532 2.85 -23.11 -9.03
N THR A 533 2.18 -22.74 -7.95
CA THR A 533 1.75 -23.70 -6.92
C THR A 533 0.45 -24.42 -7.30
N ILE A 534 -0.44 -23.75 -8.05
CA ILE A 534 -1.64 -24.35 -8.63
C ILE A 534 -1.25 -25.42 -9.66
N ILE A 535 -0.38 -25.08 -10.63
CA ILE A 535 0.13 -26.02 -11.63
C ILE A 535 0.86 -27.19 -10.96
N PHE A 536 1.68 -26.93 -9.94
CA PHE A 536 2.35 -27.98 -9.17
C PHE A 536 1.36 -28.95 -8.50
N SER A 537 0.28 -28.43 -7.91
CA SER A 537 -0.71 -29.24 -7.19
C SER A 537 -1.54 -30.09 -8.14
N LEU A 538 -1.94 -29.54 -9.30
CA LEU A 538 -2.62 -30.27 -10.37
C LEU A 538 -1.78 -31.46 -10.88
N LEU A 539 -0.48 -31.24 -11.11
CA LEU A 539 0.42 -32.24 -11.70
C LEU A 539 0.86 -33.35 -10.73
N ARG A 540 0.83 -33.10 -9.42
CA ARG A 540 1.23 -34.09 -8.39
C ARG A 540 0.10 -35.04 -8.01
N HIS A 541 -1.14 -34.66 -8.27
CA HIS A 541 -2.30 -35.44 -7.85
C HIS A 541 -2.37 -36.75 -8.65
N LYS A 542 -2.27 -37.89 -7.96
CA LYS A 542 -2.15 -39.23 -8.59
C LYS A 542 -3.44 -39.72 -9.27
N GLY A 543 -4.56 -39.03 -9.04
CA GLY A 543 -5.89 -39.43 -9.52
C GLY A 543 -6.36 -38.70 -10.79
N ILE A 544 -5.56 -37.81 -11.39
CA ILE A 544 -5.99 -37.10 -12.59
C ILE A 544 -5.06 -37.42 -13.76
N GLU A 545 -5.61 -38.04 -14.81
CA GLU A 545 -4.94 -38.14 -16.10
C GLU A 545 -4.86 -36.74 -16.72
N VAL A 546 -3.64 -36.26 -16.97
CA VAL A 546 -3.42 -35.10 -17.83
C VAL A 546 -3.79 -35.52 -19.25
N CYS A 547 -4.77 -34.84 -19.87
CA CYS A 547 -5.21 -35.16 -21.22
C CYS A 547 -4.00 -35.33 -22.16
N SER A 548 -3.97 -36.46 -22.87
CA SER A 548 -3.00 -36.76 -23.93
C SER A 548 -3.13 -35.82 -25.15
N GLU A 549 -4.10 -34.91 -25.14
CA GLU A 549 -4.47 -33.98 -26.22
C GLU A 549 -3.88 -32.56 -26.09
N ILE A 550 -2.99 -32.28 -25.13
CA ILE A 550 -2.29 -30.97 -25.13
C ILE A 550 -1.38 -30.92 -26.38
N HIS A 551 -1.83 -30.27 -27.45
CA HIS A 551 -1.11 -30.20 -28.71
C HIS A 551 0.07 -29.20 -28.66
N THR A 552 1.06 -29.41 -29.53
CA THR A 552 2.29 -28.61 -29.59
C THR A 552 2.02 -27.10 -29.77
N ASP A 553 1.00 -26.75 -30.55
CA ASP A 553 0.62 -25.34 -30.78
C ASP A 553 -0.11 -24.71 -29.59
N GLN A 554 -0.82 -25.50 -28.79
CA GLN A 554 -1.44 -25.04 -27.55
C GLN A 554 -0.40 -24.86 -26.44
N MET A 555 0.61 -25.73 -26.38
CA MET A 555 1.75 -25.57 -25.46
C MET A 555 2.60 -24.35 -25.82
N ARG A 556 2.76 -24.04 -27.12
CA ARG A 556 3.34 -22.78 -27.60
C ARG A 556 2.54 -21.56 -27.16
N LEU A 557 1.22 -21.64 -27.15
CA LEU A 557 0.36 -20.55 -26.69
C LEU A 557 0.47 -20.34 -25.17
N LEU A 558 0.54 -21.42 -24.38
CA LEU A 558 0.86 -21.40 -22.95
C LEU A 558 2.24 -20.77 -22.70
N LEU A 559 3.28 -21.21 -23.43
CA LEU A 559 4.62 -20.59 -23.41
C LEU A 559 4.59 -19.11 -23.81
N SER A 560 3.71 -18.72 -24.74
CA SER A 560 3.57 -17.32 -25.16
C SER A 560 2.97 -16.43 -24.07
N VAL A 561 2.05 -16.93 -23.24
CA VAL A 561 1.55 -16.20 -22.06
C VAL A 561 2.69 -15.89 -21.09
N PHE A 562 3.62 -16.84 -20.88
CA PHE A 562 4.84 -16.59 -20.08
C PHE A 562 5.79 -15.56 -20.71
N MET A 563 5.72 -15.34 -22.03
CA MET A 563 6.59 -14.39 -22.76
C MET A 563 6.01 -12.97 -22.86
N VAL A 564 4.70 -12.79 -22.66
CA VAL A 564 4.01 -11.50 -22.89
C VAL A 564 3.96 -10.62 -21.63
N ASP A 565 3.94 -11.18 -20.43
CA ASP A 565 3.67 -10.41 -19.20
C ASP A 565 4.90 -10.07 -18.33
N TYR A 566 6.09 -10.61 -18.60
CA TYR A 566 7.31 -10.28 -17.85
C TYR A 566 8.49 -9.99 -18.77
N TYR A 567 9.34 -9.04 -18.32
CA TYR A 567 10.56 -8.58 -18.98
C TYR A 567 11.27 -9.68 -19.80
N PRO A 568 11.76 -9.39 -21.02
CA PRO A 568 12.33 -10.38 -21.95
C PRO A 568 13.57 -11.18 -21.46
N PHE A 569 13.94 -11.08 -20.18
CA PHE A 569 15.10 -11.72 -19.56
C PHE A 569 14.78 -12.86 -18.56
N ASP A 570 13.51 -13.14 -18.19
CA ASP A 570 13.18 -14.17 -17.15
C ASP A 570 12.51 -15.46 -17.68
N TRP A 571 12.13 -15.53 -18.97
CA TRP A 571 11.44 -16.69 -19.57
C TRP A 571 12.27 -18.00 -19.50
N GLU A 572 13.60 -17.89 -19.55
CA GLU A 572 14.54 -19.02 -19.44
C GLU A 572 14.44 -19.72 -18.07
N ARG A 573 14.23 -18.96 -16.99
CA ARG A 573 14.10 -19.51 -15.64
C ARG A 573 12.79 -20.27 -15.45
N GLU A 574 11.71 -19.78 -16.06
CA GLU A 574 10.39 -20.42 -15.99
C GLU A 574 10.30 -21.68 -16.84
N LEU A 575 10.83 -21.64 -18.07
CA LEU A 575 11.00 -22.84 -18.90
C LEU A 575 11.81 -23.90 -18.17
N LEU A 576 12.89 -23.49 -17.51
CA LEU A 576 13.72 -24.39 -16.73
C LEU A 576 12.99 -24.94 -15.50
N TYR A 577 12.20 -24.12 -14.81
CA TYR A 577 11.36 -24.54 -13.70
C TYR A 577 10.34 -25.60 -14.13
N LEU A 578 9.59 -25.34 -15.20
CA LEU A 578 8.61 -26.27 -15.76
C LEU A 578 9.27 -27.57 -16.24
N ALA A 579 10.41 -27.49 -16.94
CA ALA A 579 11.11 -28.67 -17.41
C ALA A 579 11.67 -29.52 -16.26
N LYS A 580 12.24 -28.88 -15.21
CA LYS A 580 12.66 -29.56 -13.98
C LYS A 580 11.47 -30.17 -13.24
N LEU A 581 10.31 -29.51 -13.27
CA LEU A 581 9.08 -29.99 -12.65
C LEU A 581 8.52 -31.22 -13.36
N TYR A 582 8.37 -31.17 -14.69
CA TYR A 582 7.91 -32.32 -15.49
C TYR A 582 8.89 -33.49 -15.41
N SER A 583 10.19 -33.22 -15.36
CA SER A 583 11.22 -34.23 -15.08
C SER A 583 11.11 -34.82 -13.66
N LYS A 584 10.66 -34.04 -12.66
CA LYS A 584 10.44 -34.52 -11.29
C LYS A 584 9.15 -35.35 -11.16
N ALA A 585 8.12 -35.02 -11.92
CA ALA A 585 6.81 -35.68 -11.92
C ALA A 585 6.75 -36.95 -12.80
N ASP A 586 7.85 -37.34 -13.46
CA ASP A 586 7.95 -38.51 -14.35
C ASP A 586 7.02 -38.46 -15.58
N ASN A 587 6.64 -37.24 -16.00
CA ASN A 587 5.70 -37.04 -17.11
C ASN A 587 6.46 -36.76 -18.41
N THR A 588 6.93 -37.82 -19.05
CA THR A 588 7.75 -37.77 -20.29
C THR A 588 6.99 -37.19 -21.48
N THR A 589 5.67 -37.33 -21.52
CA THR A 589 4.80 -36.76 -22.56
C THR A 589 4.78 -35.23 -22.51
N LEU A 590 4.59 -34.65 -21.32
CA LEU A 590 4.62 -33.19 -21.14
C LEU A 590 6.01 -32.61 -21.38
N LEU A 591 7.08 -33.32 -20.98
CA LEU A 591 8.45 -32.90 -21.25
C LEU A 591 8.75 -32.87 -22.76
N ARG A 592 8.29 -33.87 -23.52
CA ARG A 592 8.37 -33.90 -25.00
C ARG A 592 7.63 -32.73 -25.63
N LEU A 593 6.41 -32.47 -25.17
CA LEU A 593 5.59 -31.35 -25.64
C LEU A 593 6.27 -30.00 -25.35
N LEU A 594 6.79 -29.79 -24.14
CA LEU A 594 7.51 -28.57 -23.76
C LEU A 594 8.72 -28.32 -24.67
N ILE A 595 9.53 -29.36 -24.90
CA ILE A 595 10.72 -29.28 -25.75
C ILE A 595 10.34 -28.96 -27.20
N SER A 596 9.30 -29.61 -27.74
CA SER A 596 8.80 -29.35 -29.09
C SER A 596 8.19 -27.95 -29.26
N ALA A 597 7.69 -27.35 -28.17
CA ALA A 597 7.13 -26.01 -28.14
C ALA A 597 8.20 -24.92 -27.90
N THR A 598 9.39 -25.28 -27.43
CA THR A 598 10.50 -24.35 -27.19
C THR A 598 11.15 -23.94 -28.53
N GLY A 599 11.32 -22.63 -28.75
CA GLY A 599 11.97 -22.11 -29.96
C GLY A 599 13.46 -22.50 -30.07
N PRO A 600 14.05 -22.41 -31.28
CA PRO A 600 15.43 -22.84 -31.54
C PRO A 600 16.49 -22.09 -30.71
N LEU A 601 16.19 -20.87 -30.25
CA LEU A 601 17.07 -20.08 -29.38
C LEU A 601 17.10 -20.58 -27.93
N GLY A 602 16.02 -21.19 -27.44
CA GLY A 602 15.92 -21.68 -26.04
C GLY A 602 16.34 -23.13 -25.84
N ILE A 603 16.29 -23.94 -26.89
CA ILE A 603 16.67 -25.36 -26.84
C ILE A 603 18.12 -25.56 -26.35
N PRO A 604 19.14 -24.82 -26.80
CA PRO A 604 20.52 -24.97 -26.29
C PRO A 604 20.64 -24.73 -24.79
N PHE A 605 20.01 -23.67 -24.27
CA PHE A 605 20.02 -23.34 -22.85
C PHE A 605 19.28 -24.39 -22.01
N LEU A 606 18.05 -24.74 -22.40
CA LEU A 606 17.23 -25.73 -21.71
C LEU A 606 17.92 -27.10 -21.67
N ARG A 607 18.53 -27.49 -22.80
CA ARG A 607 19.29 -28.73 -22.94
C ARG A 607 20.43 -28.79 -21.94
N ARG A 608 21.32 -27.80 -21.93
CA ARG A 608 22.46 -27.75 -20.99
C ARG A 608 22.02 -27.94 -19.54
N GLU A 609 21.02 -27.18 -19.11
CA GLU A 609 20.55 -27.21 -17.71
C GLU A 609 19.80 -28.51 -17.33
N LEU A 610 19.03 -29.09 -18.26
CA LEU A 610 18.36 -30.38 -18.02
C LEU A 610 19.36 -31.53 -17.93
N TYR A 611 20.42 -31.50 -18.74
CA TYR A 611 21.49 -32.50 -18.68
C TYR A 611 22.28 -32.40 -17.37
N LEU A 612 22.60 -31.18 -16.92
CA LEU A 612 23.21 -30.96 -15.60
C LEU A 612 22.30 -31.45 -14.46
N PHE A 613 20.99 -31.23 -14.55
CA PHE A 613 20.03 -31.69 -13.53
C PHE A 613 19.77 -33.21 -13.55
N ALA A 614 19.71 -33.82 -14.73
CA ALA A 614 19.42 -35.24 -14.91
C ALA A 614 20.57 -36.15 -14.45
N TRP A 615 21.77 -35.59 -14.29
CA TRP A 615 22.99 -36.31 -13.95
C TRP A 615 23.10 -36.74 -12.47
N ASP A 616 22.33 -36.15 -11.56
CA ASP A 616 22.33 -36.44 -10.11
C ASP A 616 22.33 -37.96 -9.80
N GLU A 617 23.17 -38.40 -8.86
CA GLU A 617 23.56 -39.81 -8.59
C GLU A 617 22.36 -40.73 -8.24
N HIS A 618 21.21 -40.14 -7.91
CA HIS A 618 19.97 -40.84 -7.60
C HIS A 618 18.96 -40.90 -8.76
N LYS A 619 19.28 -40.35 -9.94
CA LYS A 619 18.32 -40.10 -11.03
C LYS A 619 18.76 -40.65 -12.40
N PHE A 620 19.69 -41.60 -12.45
CA PHE A 620 20.27 -42.12 -13.70
C PHE A 620 19.28 -42.65 -14.76
N ARG A 621 18.12 -43.21 -14.37
CA ARG A 621 17.08 -43.65 -15.34
C ARG A 621 16.57 -42.48 -16.21
N ARG A 622 16.61 -41.26 -15.67
CA ARG A 622 16.13 -40.04 -16.32
C ARG A 622 17.07 -39.54 -17.42
N LEU A 623 18.37 -39.85 -17.33
CA LEU A 623 19.33 -39.44 -18.35
C LEU A 623 19.10 -40.19 -19.66
N ASP A 624 18.87 -41.52 -19.60
CA ASP A 624 18.58 -42.33 -20.79
C ASP A 624 17.27 -41.90 -21.47
N GLU A 625 16.25 -41.53 -20.69
CA GLU A 625 14.97 -40.99 -21.21
C GLU A 625 15.12 -39.58 -21.78
N LEU A 626 15.85 -38.69 -21.09
CA LEU A 626 16.12 -37.33 -21.56
C LEU A 626 16.90 -37.36 -22.89
N VAL A 627 17.87 -38.26 -23.02
CA VAL A 627 18.67 -38.46 -24.24
C VAL A 627 17.83 -38.87 -25.44
N GLN A 628 16.74 -39.63 -25.24
CA GLN A 628 15.81 -39.96 -26.31
C GLN A 628 14.93 -38.76 -26.72
N ILE A 629 14.68 -37.83 -25.80
CA ILE A 629 13.80 -36.68 -26.02
C ILE A 629 14.57 -35.49 -26.60
N LEU A 630 15.78 -35.26 -26.11
CA LEU A 630 16.59 -34.08 -26.40
C LEU A 630 18.05 -34.50 -26.56
N PRO A 631 18.52 -34.83 -27.78
CA PRO A 631 19.89 -35.30 -27.99
C PRO A 631 20.95 -34.28 -27.50
N PRO A 632 21.99 -34.72 -26.77
CA PRO A 632 22.98 -33.81 -26.22
C PRO A 632 23.90 -33.26 -27.33
N ALA A 633 24.31 -32.00 -27.23
CA ALA A 633 25.44 -31.49 -28.01
C ALA A 633 26.76 -31.82 -27.32
N LEU A 634 27.87 -31.77 -28.06
CA LEU A 634 29.20 -32.00 -27.51
C LEU A 634 29.49 -31.06 -26.32
N ASP A 635 29.07 -29.80 -26.41
CA ASP A 635 29.25 -28.80 -25.36
C ASP A 635 28.48 -29.13 -24.08
N ASP A 636 27.28 -29.70 -24.21
CA ASP A 636 26.47 -30.14 -23.07
C ASP A 636 27.16 -31.30 -22.34
N VAL A 637 27.76 -32.22 -23.11
CA VAL A 637 28.54 -33.35 -22.58
C VAL A 637 29.78 -32.83 -21.85
N ILE A 638 30.52 -31.88 -22.43
CA ILE A 638 31.71 -31.28 -21.83
C ILE A 638 31.35 -30.55 -20.53
N ALA A 639 30.31 -29.71 -20.55
CA ALA A 639 29.84 -28.99 -19.37
C ALA A 639 29.40 -29.93 -18.25
N THR A 640 28.72 -31.03 -18.61
CA THR A 640 28.29 -32.07 -17.66
C THR A 640 29.51 -32.78 -17.07
N LEU A 641 30.49 -33.17 -17.88
CA LEU A 641 31.75 -33.77 -17.42
C LEU A 641 32.50 -32.85 -16.44
N THR A 642 32.59 -31.55 -16.73
CA THR A 642 33.16 -30.58 -15.80
C THR A 642 32.40 -30.57 -14.47
N HIS A 643 31.07 -30.51 -14.50
CA HIS A 643 30.24 -30.50 -13.29
C HIS A 643 30.41 -31.76 -12.43
N ILE A 644 30.58 -32.92 -13.06
CA ILE A 644 30.81 -34.22 -12.40
C ILE A 644 32.08 -34.21 -11.58
N LEU A 645 33.16 -33.78 -12.21
CA LEU A 645 34.49 -33.71 -11.59
C LEU A 645 34.51 -32.63 -10.51
N LEU A 646 33.75 -31.54 -10.69
CA LEU A 646 33.50 -30.56 -9.64
C LEU A 646 32.61 -31.06 -8.50
N SER A 647 31.94 -32.21 -8.61
CA SER A 647 31.00 -32.73 -7.59
C SER A 647 31.43 -34.07 -6.96
N ASN A 648 32.69 -34.49 -7.12
CA ASN A 648 33.25 -35.79 -6.66
C ASN A 648 32.60 -37.04 -7.32
N GLY A 649 31.86 -36.90 -8.42
CA GLY A 649 31.13 -37.98 -9.09
C GLY A 649 31.97 -38.82 -10.08
N ALA A 650 33.27 -39.01 -9.80
CA ALA A 650 34.23 -39.57 -10.76
C ALA A 650 33.84 -40.94 -11.35
N HIS A 651 33.11 -41.77 -10.60
CA HIS A 651 32.62 -43.08 -11.05
C HIS A 651 31.61 -42.99 -12.19
N ALA A 652 30.98 -41.83 -12.36
CA ALA A 652 29.89 -41.66 -13.28
C ALA A 652 30.38 -40.99 -14.60
N VAL A 653 31.61 -40.44 -14.64
CA VAL A 653 32.29 -39.96 -15.88
C VAL A 653 32.19 -40.96 -17.04
N LYS A 654 32.52 -42.23 -16.78
CA LYS A 654 32.49 -43.30 -17.79
C LYS A 654 31.11 -43.48 -18.44
N ARG A 655 30.04 -43.26 -17.68
CA ARG A 655 28.67 -43.48 -18.12
C ARG A 655 28.14 -42.32 -18.99
N VAL A 656 28.59 -41.09 -18.74
CA VAL A 656 28.36 -39.96 -19.68
C VAL A 656 29.04 -40.20 -21.01
N ILE A 657 30.28 -40.70 -20.98
CA ILE A 657 31.05 -41.04 -22.17
C ILE A 657 30.35 -42.15 -22.98
N GLU A 658 29.83 -43.18 -22.32
CA GLU A 658 28.99 -44.21 -22.96
C GLU A 658 27.73 -43.62 -23.62
N VAL A 659 27.06 -42.67 -22.98
CA VAL A 659 25.90 -41.97 -23.56
C VAL A 659 26.29 -41.16 -24.80
N ALA A 660 27.42 -40.46 -24.76
CA ALA A 660 27.93 -39.68 -25.89
C ALA A 660 28.30 -40.57 -27.09
N HIS A 661 28.97 -41.70 -26.85
CA HIS A 661 29.29 -42.67 -27.90
C HIS A 661 28.04 -43.32 -28.51
N ARG A 662 27.02 -43.65 -27.70
CA ARG A 662 25.75 -44.20 -28.20
C ARG A 662 25.06 -43.24 -29.18
N GLN A 663 25.20 -41.93 -28.97
CA GLN A 663 24.63 -40.89 -29.84
C GLN A 663 25.48 -40.59 -31.08
N ARG A 664 26.61 -41.29 -31.30
CA ARG A 664 27.54 -41.04 -32.41
C ARG A 664 27.93 -39.56 -32.53
N LEU A 665 28.17 -38.90 -31.40
CA LEU A 665 28.80 -37.59 -31.34
C LEU A 665 30.28 -37.75 -31.73
N ASP A 666 30.54 -38.07 -33.00
CA ASP A 666 31.89 -38.21 -33.53
C ASP A 666 32.47 -36.81 -33.72
N ALA A 667 33.42 -36.44 -32.85
CA ALA A 667 34.21 -35.19 -32.96
C ALA A 667 35.17 -35.19 -34.16
N THR A 668 35.04 -36.13 -35.10
CA THR A 668 35.97 -36.37 -36.23
C THR A 668 36.02 -35.23 -37.26
N ASN A 669 35.28 -34.14 -37.05
CA ASN A 669 35.26 -32.96 -37.94
C ASN A 669 35.24 -31.61 -37.19
N ILE A 670 35.56 -31.56 -35.90
CA ILE A 670 35.62 -30.29 -35.14
C ILE A 670 37.08 -29.98 -34.81
N ASP A 671 37.82 -29.46 -35.79
CA ASP A 671 39.22 -28.99 -35.64
C ASP A 671 39.34 -27.68 -34.82
N THR A 672 38.38 -27.39 -33.93
CA THR A 672 38.40 -26.15 -33.14
C THR A 672 38.13 -26.43 -31.67
N VAL A 673 39.07 -26.00 -30.83
CA VAL A 673 38.90 -26.04 -29.38
C VAL A 673 37.74 -25.13 -29.00
N ASN A 674 36.68 -25.68 -28.41
CA ASN A 674 35.51 -24.90 -28.01
C ASN A 674 35.77 -24.14 -26.68
N GLU A 675 35.11 -22.99 -26.53
CA GLU A 675 35.07 -22.17 -25.31
C GLU A 675 34.71 -22.99 -24.06
N GLU A 676 33.86 -24.01 -24.19
CA GLU A 676 33.48 -24.87 -23.06
C GLU A 676 34.64 -25.76 -22.56
N VAL A 677 35.56 -26.17 -23.44
CA VAL A 677 36.78 -26.90 -23.05
C VAL A 677 37.70 -25.99 -22.23
N VAL A 678 37.84 -24.73 -22.65
CA VAL A 678 38.59 -23.71 -21.90
C VAL A 678 37.97 -23.48 -20.53
N ASN A 679 36.65 -23.26 -20.50
CA ASN A 679 35.91 -23.01 -19.27
C ASN A 679 36.02 -24.19 -18.30
N GLY A 680 35.91 -25.41 -18.81
CA GLY A 680 36.09 -26.64 -18.03
C GLY A 680 37.48 -26.75 -17.42
N CYS A 681 38.54 -26.54 -18.23
CA CYS A 681 39.92 -26.50 -17.74
C CYS A 681 40.11 -25.43 -16.66
N CYS A 682 39.66 -24.20 -16.91
CA CYS A 682 39.79 -23.10 -15.94
C CYS A 682 39.13 -23.45 -14.60
N LYS A 683 37.86 -23.89 -14.62
CA LYS A 683 37.11 -24.22 -13.41
C LYS A 683 37.75 -25.35 -12.61
N ILE A 684 38.29 -26.37 -13.28
CA ILE A 684 38.98 -27.49 -12.61
C ILE A 684 40.32 -27.02 -12.04
N ILE A 685 41.10 -26.21 -12.75
CA ILE A 685 42.37 -25.68 -12.24
C ILE A 685 42.16 -24.80 -11.01
N GLU A 686 41.09 -24.00 -10.99
CA GLU A 686 40.77 -23.11 -9.87
C GLU A 686 40.27 -23.85 -8.63
N ASN A 687 39.52 -24.95 -8.81
CA ASN A 687 38.74 -25.55 -7.72
C ASN A 687 39.13 -27.00 -7.37
N ARG A 688 39.94 -27.66 -8.20
CA ARG A 688 40.22 -29.11 -8.14
C ARG A 688 41.70 -29.44 -8.29
N SER A 689 42.04 -30.72 -8.31
CA SER A 689 43.41 -31.24 -8.33
C SER A 689 43.94 -31.47 -9.76
N PRO A 690 45.28 -31.54 -9.95
CA PRO A 690 45.86 -31.89 -11.25
C PRO A 690 45.40 -33.25 -11.78
N ALA A 691 45.04 -34.20 -10.90
CA ALA A 691 44.53 -35.51 -11.29
C ALA A 691 43.15 -35.43 -11.95
N GLU A 692 42.27 -34.54 -11.45
CA GLU A 692 40.94 -34.30 -12.03
C GLU A 692 41.04 -33.54 -13.36
N LEU A 693 42.03 -32.65 -13.52
CA LEU A 693 42.33 -32.04 -14.81
C LEU A 693 42.80 -33.09 -15.83
N LEU A 694 43.69 -33.99 -15.42
CA LEU A 694 44.14 -35.08 -16.29
C LEU A 694 42.96 -35.98 -16.68
N GLN A 695 42.10 -36.36 -15.72
CA GLN A 695 40.90 -37.15 -15.96
C GLN A 695 39.92 -36.45 -16.91
N PHE A 696 39.74 -35.15 -16.78
CA PHE A 696 38.92 -34.35 -17.71
C PHE A 696 39.49 -34.41 -19.13
N LEU A 697 40.78 -34.13 -19.30
CA LEU A 697 41.43 -34.14 -20.62
C LEU A 697 41.47 -35.54 -21.26
N ASP A 698 41.64 -36.59 -20.45
CA ASP A 698 41.54 -37.98 -20.91
C ASP A 698 40.10 -38.29 -21.37
N SER A 699 39.09 -37.83 -20.65
CA SER A 699 37.68 -37.98 -21.05
C SER A 699 37.38 -37.25 -22.36
N LEU A 700 37.94 -36.05 -22.59
CA LEU A 700 37.81 -35.32 -23.86
C LEU A 700 38.49 -36.06 -25.01
N HIS A 701 39.64 -36.67 -24.76
CA HIS A 701 40.34 -37.48 -25.75
C HIS A 701 39.54 -38.75 -26.10
N GLU A 702 38.90 -39.40 -25.12
CA GLU A 702 37.98 -40.53 -25.36
C GLU A 702 36.78 -40.12 -26.23
N LEU A 703 36.31 -38.88 -26.11
CA LEU A 703 35.27 -38.29 -26.97
C LEU A 703 35.78 -37.88 -28.37
N GLY A 704 37.06 -38.12 -28.70
CA GLY A 704 37.65 -37.83 -30.00
C GLY A 704 38.14 -36.39 -30.17
N ILE A 705 38.16 -35.57 -29.10
CA ILE A 705 38.68 -34.21 -29.15
C ILE A 705 40.21 -34.27 -29.09
N SER A 706 40.86 -33.89 -30.20
CA SER A 706 42.31 -33.85 -30.31
C SER A 706 42.82 -32.41 -30.22
N PHE A 707 43.89 -32.21 -29.46
CA PHE A 707 44.56 -30.90 -29.32
C PHE A 707 45.75 -30.74 -30.29
N ARG A 708 45.87 -31.59 -31.33
CA ARG A 708 46.99 -31.56 -32.28
C ARG A 708 46.66 -30.67 -33.48
N CYS A 709 47.47 -29.65 -33.76
CA CYS A 709 47.35 -28.85 -34.99
C CYS A 709 47.65 -29.71 -36.23
N GLN A 710 46.67 -29.86 -37.12
CA GLN A 710 46.90 -30.27 -38.51
C GLN A 710 46.84 -29.03 -39.41
N GLY A 711 47.91 -28.75 -40.16
CA GLY A 711 47.87 -27.83 -41.31
C GLY A 711 48.22 -26.36 -41.04
N GLU A 712 48.94 -25.76 -41.99
CA GLU A 712 49.63 -24.46 -41.95
C GLU A 712 48.73 -23.19 -41.94
N ILE A 713 47.46 -23.26 -41.53
CA ILE A 713 46.58 -22.08 -41.45
C ILE A 713 45.82 -22.07 -40.11
N GLU A 714 46.50 -21.52 -39.11
CA GLU A 714 45.99 -20.61 -38.07
C GLU A 714 44.61 -20.85 -37.43
N SER A 715 44.58 -21.62 -36.34
CA SER A 715 43.94 -21.17 -35.09
C SER A 715 44.77 -21.68 -33.87
N PRO A 716 45.16 -20.82 -32.92
CA PRO A 716 46.02 -21.23 -31.81
C PRO A 716 45.23 -22.05 -30.77
N PRO A 717 45.83 -23.09 -30.16
CA PRO A 717 45.22 -23.76 -29.02
C PRO A 717 45.18 -22.80 -27.81
N THR A 718 43.95 -22.48 -27.39
CA THR A 718 43.48 -22.09 -26.04
C THR A 718 44.46 -21.50 -25.04
N GLN A 719 45.15 -20.41 -25.42
CA GLN A 719 45.99 -19.64 -24.50
C GLN A 719 45.22 -19.09 -23.29
N SER A 720 43.90 -18.90 -23.40
CA SER A 720 43.03 -18.48 -22.29
C SER A 720 42.96 -19.49 -21.13
N ALA A 721 43.19 -20.80 -21.39
CA ALA A 721 43.18 -21.84 -20.36
C ALA A 721 44.42 -21.80 -19.43
N ILE A 722 45.42 -20.99 -19.79
CA ILE A 722 46.71 -20.88 -19.09
C ILE A 722 46.63 -19.97 -17.88
N LEU A 723 45.77 -18.95 -17.92
CA LEU A 723 45.73 -17.90 -16.89
C LEU A 723 45.53 -18.47 -15.47
N PRO A 724 44.60 -19.42 -15.23
CA PRO A 724 44.50 -20.02 -13.90
C PRO A 724 45.70 -20.92 -13.55
N ALA A 725 46.30 -21.57 -14.54
CA ALA A 725 47.45 -22.47 -14.34
C ALA A 725 48.76 -21.71 -14.03
N THR A 726 48.94 -20.49 -14.51
CA THR A 726 50.12 -19.65 -14.22
C THR A 726 50.04 -18.96 -12.86
N VAL A 727 48.82 -18.73 -12.36
CA VAL A 727 48.57 -18.20 -11.01
C VAL A 727 48.57 -19.32 -9.95
N SER A 728 48.33 -20.57 -10.36
CA SER A 728 48.33 -21.72 -9.46
C SER A 728 49.73 -22.04 -8.92
N LYS A 729 49.82 -22.37 -7.62
CA LYS A 729 51.07 -22.76 -6.95
C LYS A 729 51.57 -24.17 -7.32
N ASP A 730 50.74 -24.97 -8.01
CA ASP A 730 51.08 -26.35 -8.39
C ASP A 730 51.53 -26.39 -9.87
N PRO A 731 52.84 -26.57 -10.15
CA PRO A 731 53.37 -26.55 -11.51
C PRO A 731 52.87 -27.73 -12.37
N ARG A 732 52.22 -28.74 -11.76
CA ARG A 732 51.69 -29.91 -12.47
C ARG A 732 50.54 -29.54 -13.40
N PHE A 733 49.75 -28.51 -13.11
CA PHE A 733 48.67 -28.06 -14.01
C PHE A 733 49.23 -27.60 -15.36
N LEU A 734 50.23 -26.72 -15.32
CA LEU A 734 50.89 -26.21 -16.53
C LEU A 734 51.59 -27.34 -17.30
N LYS A 735 52.22 -28.28 -16.57
CA LYS A 735 52.84 -29.47 -17.14
C LYS A 735 51.82 -30.35 -17.89
N ILE A 736 50.67 -30.65 -17.28
CA ILE A 736 49.61 -31.47 -17.89
C ILE A 736 49.05 -30.79 -19.16
N LEU A 737 48.78 -29.48 -19.11
CA LEU A 737 48.28 -28.72 -20.27
C LEU A 737 49.29 -28.74 -21.44
N THR A 738 50.59 -28.66 -21.14
CA THR A 738 51.66 -28.69 -22.15
C THR A 738 51.85 -30.10 -22.71
N GLU A 739 51.88 -31.14 -21.85
CA GLU A 739 52.04 -32.54 -22.26
C GLU A 739 50.86 -33.04 -23.11
N LYS A 740 49.64 -32.56 -22.82
CA LYS A 740 48.44 -32.87 -23.60
C LYS A 740 48.26 -31.99 -24.84
N ASN A 741 49.21 -31.10 -25.13
CA ASN A 741 49.19 -30.13 -26.25
C ASN A 741 47.98 -29.17 -26.23
N VAL A 742 47.35 -28.95 -25.07
CA VAL A 742 46.26 -27.97 -24.91
C VAL A 742 46.80 -26.53 -25.04
N VAL A 743 48.10 -26.36 -24.82
CA VAL A 743 48.83 -25.09 -24.80
C VAL A 743 50.20 -25.26 -25.48
N SER A 744 50.62 -24.27 -26.27
CA SER A 744 51.98 -24.21 -26.83
C SER A 744 52.95 -23.42 -25.92
N PRO A 745 54.18 -23.92 -25.69
CA PRO A 745 55.23 -23.19 -24.98
C PRO A 745 55.89 -22.07 -25.82
N GLN A 746 55.57 -21.97 -27.12
CA GLN A 746 56.12 -20.95 -28.03
C GLN A 746 55.06 -19.86 -28.30
N MET A 747 55.27 -18.65 -27.80
CA MET A 747 54.44 -17.48 -28.16
C MET A 747 54.97 -16.78 -29.42
N ARG A 748 54.05 -16.45 -30.35
CA ARG A 748 54.30 -15.60 -31.52
C ARG A 748 54.35 -14.10 -31.12
N PRO A 749 55.04 -13.23 -31.88
CA PRO A 749 55.00 -11.79 -31.62
C PRO A 749 53.57 -11.26 -31.78
N PHE A 750 53.17 -10.30 -30.96
CA PHE A 750 51.85 -9.67 -31.10
C PHE A 750 51.96 -8.43 -31.99
N THR A 751 50.91 -8.20 -32.77
CA THR A 751 50.85 -7.13 -33.76
C THR A 751 50.28 -5.87 -33.12
N ILE A 752 51.04 -4.77 -33.12
CA ILE A 752 50.58 -3.46 -32.64
C ILE A 752 50.24 -2.60 -33.84
N PHE A 753 48.99 -2.12 -33.89
CA PHE A 753 48.54 -1.16 -34.88
C PHE A 753 48.73 0.26 -34.32
N SER A 754 49.53 1.10 -34.96
CA SER A 754 49.67 2.51 -34.57
C SER A 754 49.16 3.45 -35.66
N GLU A 755 48.21 4.33 -35.31
CA GLU A 755 47.71 5.40 -36.17
C GLU A 755 48.33 6.74 -35.75
N ARG A 756 48.96 7.46 -36.69
CA ARG A 756 49.31 8.88 -36.52
C ARG A 756 48.41 9.73 -37.43
N ARG A 757 47.66 10.68 -36.84
CA ARG A 757 46.80 11.61 -37.59
C ARG A 757 47.57 12.84 -38.06
N SER A 758 47.65 13.04 -39.37
CA SER A 758 48.11 14.27 -40.02
C SER A 758 47.13 14.61 -41.14
N GLY A 759 46.14 15.46 -40.86
CA GLY A 759 45.15 15.91 -41.85
C GLY A 759 44.13 14.85 -42.29
N TYR A 760 43.61 14.99 -43.52
CA TYR A 760 42.47 14.23 -44.07
C TYR A 760 42.84 12.87 -44.72
N GLU A 761 44.05 12.34 -44.50
CA GLU A 761 44.43 10.99 -44.96
C GLU A 761 45.01 10.15 -43.81
N ARG A 762 44.52 8.91 -43.66
CA ARG A 762 44.96 7.94 -42.65
C ARG A 762 46.07 7.07 -43.21
N HIS A 763 47.22 7.03 -42.54
CA HIS A 763 48.27 6.03 -42.78
C HIS A 763 48.44 5.19 -41.51
N GLY A 764 48.08 3.91 -41.58
CA GLY A 764 48.30 2.94 -40.51
C GLY A 764 49.56 2.12 -40.78
N ALA A 765 50.42 1.95 -39.78
CA ALA A 765 51.57 1.05 -39.85
C ALA A 765 51.36 -0.12 -38.86
N ILE A 766 51.49 -1.34 -39.39
CA ILE A 766 51.45 -2.60 -38.64
C ILE A 766 52.89 -2.90 -38.19
N GLN A 767 53.12 -3.08 -36.89
CA GLN A 767 54.42 -3.48 -36.36
C GLN A 767 54.28 -4.73 -35.48
N GLU A 768 54.98 -5.81 -35.82
CA GLU A 768 55.09 -6.99 -34.97
C GLU A 768 56.14 -6.76 -33.87
N ARG A 769 55.78 -7.02 -32.61
CA ARG A 769 56.71 -6.94 -31.47
C ARG A 769 56.67 -8.21 -30.63
N TYR A 770 57.85 -8.66 -30.23
CA TYR A 770 58.01 -9.64 -29.15
C TYR A 770 57.93 -8.90 -27.80
N PRO A 771 57.29 -9.49 -26.77
CA PRO A 771 57.23 -8.88 -25.45
C PRO A 771 58.64 -8.65 -24.88
N PRO A 772 58.95 -7.47 -24.30
CA PRO A 772 60.28 -7.17 -23.78
C PRO A 772 60.59 -8.01 -22.53
N ALA A 773 61.87 -8.34 -22.30
CA ALA A 773 62.32 -9.22 -21.21
C ALA A 773 61.96 -8.76 -19.78
N GLY A 774 61.47 -7.51 -19.62
CA GLY A 774 61.00 -6.94 -18.35
C GLY A 774 59.47 -6.92 -18.19
N MET A 775 58.71 -7.59 -19.05
CA MET A 775 57.26 -7.71 -18.88
C MET A 775 56.95 -8.61 -17.67
N PRO A 776 56.13 -8.15 -16.68
CA PRO A 776 55.67 -9.02 -15.60
C PRO A 776 54.99 -10.25 -16.22
N ASP A 777 55.22 -11.43 -15.64
CA ASP A 777 54.73 -12.75 -16.09
C ASP A 777 55.52 -13.48 -17.19
N TRP A 778 56.51 -12.85 -17.84
CA TRP A 778 57.48 -13.56 -18.70
C TRP A 778 58.37 -14.60 -17.97
N PRO A 779 58.83 -14.37 -16.72
CA PRO A 779 59.73 -15.31 -16.04
C PRO A 779 59.13 -16.68 -15.69
N LEU A 780 57.81 -16.85 -15.75
CA LEU A 780 57.15 -18.13 -15.44
C LEU A 780 57.18 -19.11 -16.63
N TYR A 781 57.21 -18.61 -17.87
CA TYR A 781 57.33 -19.45 -19.08
C TYR A 781 58.74 -20.05 -19.26
N SER A 782 59.77 -19.40 -18.74
CA SER A 782 61.16 -19.86 -18.82
C SER A 782 61.56 -20.87 -17.74
N GLN A 783 60.70 -21.11 -16.75
CA GLN A 783 60.94 -22.10 -15.68
C GLN A 783 60.54 -23.53 -16.04
N VAL A 784 59.94 -23.77 -17.22
CA VAL A 784 59.78 -25.11 -17.77
C VAL A 784 61.08 -25.47 -18.49
N PRO A 785 61.90 -26.42 -18.01
CA PRO A 785 63.13 -26.80 -18.69
C PRO A 785 62.78 -27.51 -20.00
N VAL A 786 62.77 -26.75 -21.11
CA VAL A 786 62.67 -27.31 -22.47
C VAL A 786 64.01 -27.96 -22.79
N SER A 787 64.05 -29.28 -22.65
CA SER A 787 65.15 -30.13 -23.10
C SER A 787 65.19 -30.18 -24.64
N THR A 788 65.69 -29.14 -25.31
CA THR A 788 66.35 -29.27 -26.63
C THR A 788 67.10 -28.00 -27.05
N LYS A 789 68.41 -28.15 -27.34
CA LYS A 789 69.36 -27.11 -27.78
C LYS A 789 69.02 -26.56 -29.18
N ALA A 790 68.91 -25.24 -29.36
CA ALA A 790 69.37 -24.53 -30.59
C ALA A 790 69.37 -22.99 -30.45
N ILE A 791 70.58 -22.42 -30.33
CA ILE A 791 71.11 -21.19 -30.97
C ILE A 791 70.28 -19.88 -30.87
N LEU A 792 70.66 -18.99 -29.95
CA LEU A 792 70.47 -17.53 -30.04
C LEU A 792 71.80 -16.88 -30.48
N VAL A 793 71.83 -16.24 -31.65
CA VAL A 793 72.90 -15.28 -32.03
C VAL A 793 72.27 -13.88 -31.99
N PRO A 794 72.83 -12.91 -31.24
CA PRO A 794 72.33 -11.54 -31.24
C PRO A 794 73.04 -10.72 -32.33
N VAL A 795 72.29 -10.19 -33.30
CA VAL A 795 72.80 -9.15 -34.22
C VAL A 795 72.33 -7.79 -33.71
N GLN A 796 73.29 -6.97 -33.30
CA GLN A 796 73.13 -5.55 -33.03
C GLN A 796 72.72 -4.80 -34.30
N VAL A 797 71.80 -3.84 -34.19
CA VAL A 797 71.73 -2.72 -35.13
C VAL A 797 71.58 -1.42 -34.35
N GLU A 798 72.47 -0.51 -34.73
CA GLU A 798 72.79 0.79 -34.16
C GLU A 798 71.64 1.79 -34.20
N GLN A 799 71.61 2.64 -33.18
CA GLN A 799 70.89 3.89 -33.15
C GLN A 799 71.49 4.88 -34.14
N LYS A 800 70.65 5.60 -34.90
CA LYS A 800 70.97 6.96 -35.33
C LYS A 800 69.75 7.90 -35.23
N PRO A 801 69.96 9.20 -34.99
CA PRO A 801 68.98 10.06 -34.34
C PRO A 801 68.38 11.12 -35.27
N ARG A 802 67.04 11.15 -35.37
CA ARG A 802 66.14 12.28 -35.05
C ARG A 802 64.72 11.94 -35.51
#